data_AF-A0A933KHW8-F1
#
_entry.id   AF-A0A933KHW8-F1
#
_cell.length_a   1.000
_cell.length_b   1.000
_cell.length_c   1.000
_cell.angle_alpha   90.00
_cell.angle_beta   90.00
_cell.angle_gamma   90.00
#
_symmetry.space_group_name_H-M   'P 1'
#
loop_
_entity.id
_entity.type
_entity.pdbx_description
1 polymer ?
#
loop_
_entity_poly.entity_id
_entity_poly.type
_entity_poly.pdbx_seq_one_letter_code
_entity_poly.pdbx_strand_id
1 'polypeptide(L)'
;MRHRVNGARLLGIGLALLLAAAAQPLPAQPRVGTLEADVSLDILNVVMDAPWRVWLRPGRAHYVPVTIFFPETKADWRRVQVLEIALKDGDAPESPALFWDAHDRGPAVGGATSTGLSGEGIKLMDGFGRTTSDLDLVSPVEPPQGPNAPWQVAEIHDGNRGWHTILIVPIPEEVSSRGASVIHLVASVRYKRLDGPFQTEHTVRRRLEIALDPNPWPSFEGWRSFDTHVHTIAEFSSELTYKALRKNYGGPVRMLFESAYALGFIDDPDNAGDRIITTDHNNYYSDRDYPHYGPTTEGIGPGPIQLKHPEYSHYFIDRHGKLIAEGQKEFENYNDLIGITRGEELSLAKHPGTLGAMIGSLSAHLLLFSARNFVGPFHGGSFLFWRDEPNPNQLDWVLGQVTHDPNFPLGFAYAAHPFSRSRLAQRFDTVWQDSHFDVALRGDFIRKVNGVERDFVFKGFELWNEKDSRYVELSIAQAPMIRSLLEDPSKNDRWKRGEPNWDDSLQYSLSRWHEFLAGGMATANPEREDVKFVRKLFIVAGSDAHGDFNRRSDVAGRGFSSMPSILLRLFKFFWMTDNAFGKVRTVVDATSLVHPSATNEQQRALLALAHGQGVLTDGPVLDFKLDSDGHFDARTQTWHEELRYEDDEGRIGGDGALDGGRTALVAAGSAEPMMRYRWNGSSSFGGDLERIEVYLDTPGKPVKLVQVKRNTGKAEVLEPTALADPRSPADADGWREAVVSRLKGARGPVGALKLSSALSLGGFTKRGELPPFDFRCYTNPVWTLPVHAQTHANLSGAQVPAGGLRVSFRFPISMRPEAAVAKLVPIDAEGQASGPGIALTPVQPAHAGWSRNAREGIADALLTVTNATSAVDVSTAADGHSFVVILDSLSDAHGNRLNAVAWRVKI
;
A
#
# COMPACT_ATOMS: atom_id res chain seq x y z
N MET A 1 1.48 -17.25 43.55
CA MET A 1 1.05 -18.65 43.35
C MET A 1 0.84 -18.86 41.85
N ARG A 2 1.68 -19.69 41.21
CA ARG A 2 1.65 -19.96 39.77
C ARG A 2 0.80 -21.21 39.52
N HIS A 3 -0.36 -21.08 38.87
CA HIS A 3 -1.08 -22.23 38.33
C HIS A 3 -0.55 -22.56 36.94
N ARG A 4 0.25 -23.64 36.85
CA ARG A 4 0.52 -24.35 35.60
C ARG A 4 -0.74 -25.12 35.22
N VAL A 5 -1.40 -24.73 34.14
CA VAL A 5 -2.45 -25.55 33.50
C VAL A 5 -1.75 -26.43 32.44
N ASN A 6 -1.88 -27.75 32.59
CA ASN A 6 -1.23 -28.76 31.76
C ASN A 6 -1.86 -28.81 30.34
N GLY A 7 -1.30 -28.06 29.39
CA GLY A 7 -1.66 -28.11 27.97
C GLY A 7 -1.49 -29.50 27.31
N ALA A 8 -0.65 -30.37 27.87
CA ALA A 8 -0.42 -31.72 27.35
C ALA A 8 -1.64 -32.66 27.49
N ARG A 9 -2.53 -32.44 28.47
CA ARG A 9 -3.72 -33.31 28.66
C ARG A 9 -4.86 -32.97 27.70
N LEU A 10 -5.02 -31.72 27.28
CA LEU A 10 -6.02 -31.32 26.29
C LEU A 10 -5.64 -31.81 24.88
N LEU A 11 -4.34 -31.78 24.54
CA LEU A 11 -3.84 -32.33 23.28
C LEU A 11 -4.03 -33.86 23.20
N GLY A 12 -3.79 -34.57 24.31
CA GLY A 12 -3.96 -36.02 24.37
C GLY A 12 -5.42 -36.49 24.24
N ILE A 13 -6.38 -35.73 24.77
CA ILE A 13 -7.81 -36.06 24.65
C ILE A 13 -8.31 -35.80 23.22
N GLY A 14 -7.85 -34.70 22.58
CA GLY A 14 -8.18 -34.41 21.18
C GLY A 14 -7.66 -35.46 20.21
N LEU A 15 -6.42 -35.94 20.41
CA LEU A 15 -5.80 -36.95 19.56
C LEU A 15 -6.44 -38.34 19.73
N ALA A 16 -6.83 -38.70 20.97
CA ALA A 16 -7.51 -39.95 21.27
C ALA A 16 -8.93 -40.02 20.66
N LEU A 17 -9.67 -38.90 20.64
CA LEU A 17 -10.98 -38.82 19.99
C LEU A 17 -10.88 -38.91 18.46
N LEU A 18 -9.82 -38.34 17.87
CA LEU A 18 -9.54 -38.44 16.43
C LEU A 18 -9.19 -39.87 16.01
N LEU A 19 -8.38 -40.58 16.81
CA LEU A 19 -8.02 -41.97 16.54
C LEU A 19 -9.19 -42.94 16.77
N ALA A 20 -10.07 -42.66 17.74
CA ALA A 20 -11.27 -43.46 17.98
C ALA A 20 -12.32 -43.31 16.86
N ALA A 21 -12.43 -42.12 16.25
CA ALA A 21 -13.33 -41.88 15.11
C ALA A 21 -12.82 -42.53 13.80
N ALA A 22 -11.50 -42.69 13.64
CA ALA A 22 -10.90 -43.31 12.45
C ALA A 22 -10.96 -44.86 12.45
N ALA A 23 -11.25 -45.49 13.59
CA ALA A 23 -11.21 -46.94 13.76
C ALA A 23 -12.55 -47.66 13.49
N GLN A 24 -13.64 -46.92 13.17
CA GLN A 24 -14.92 -47.55 12.84
C GLN A 24 -15.13 -47.64 11.32
N PRO A 25 -15.41 -48.83 10.76
CA PRO A 25 -15.80 -48.95 9.36
C PRO A 25 -17.14 -48.25 9.16
N LEU A 26 -17.15 -47.18 8.36
CA LEU A 26 -18.36 -46.46 8.02
C LEU A 26 -19.29 -47.40 7.23
N PRO A 27 -20.55 -47.60 7.64
CA PRO A 27 -21.52 -48.28 6.80
C PRO A 27 -21.66 -47.52 5.48
N ALA A 28 -21.77 -48.26 4.36
CA ALA A 28 -22.02 -47.69 3.05
C ALA A 28 -23.26 -46.79 3.12
N GLN A 29 -23.04 -45.48 3.16
CA GLN A 29 -24.14 -44.52 3.22
C GLN A 29 -24.84 -44.49 1.86
N PRO A 30 -26.18 -44.42 1.83
CA PRO A 30 -26.88 -44.07 0.61
C PRO A 30 -26.34 -42.73 0.10
N ARG A 31 -26.36 -42.50 -1.22
CA ARG A 31 -26.10 -41.17 -1.81
C ARG A 31 -27.14 -40.19 -1.28
N VAL A 32 -26.90 -39.64 -0.10
CA VAL A 32 -27.58 -38.46 0.41
C VAL A 32 -27.10 -37.35 -0.51
N GLY A 33 -27.99 -36.86 -1.38
CA GLY A 33 -27.75 -35.61 -2.08
C GLY A 33 -27.30 -34.58 -1.05
N THR A 34 -26.14 -33.99 -1.26
CA THR A 34 -25.47 -33.10 -0.32
C THR A 34 -26.30 -31.83 -0.10
N LEU A 35 -27.32 -31.92 0.76
CA LEU A 35 -28.06 -30.81 1.38
C LEU A 35 -27.14 -29.91 2.25
N GLU A 36 -25.84 -30.22 2.34
CA GLU A 36 -24.85 -29.48 3.12
C GLU A 36 -24.15 -28.34 2.33
N ALA A 37 -24.46 -28.17 1.04
CA ALA A 37 -24.09 -26.97 0.29
C ALA A 37 -24.92 -25.71 0.69
N ASP A 38 -25.99 -25.90 1.47
CA ASP A 38 -27.03 -24.89 1.73
C ASP A 38 -26.86 -24.06 3.01
N VAL A 39 -25.66 -24.00 3.60
CA VAL A 39 -25.30 -22.79 4.40
C VAL A 39 -24.75 -21.70 3.46
N SER A 40 -25.24 -21.68 2.21
CA SER A 40 -25.29 -20.53 1.33
C SER A 40 -26.26 -19.53 1.95
N LEU A 41 -25.75 -18.45 2.53
CA LEU A 41 -26.60 -17.27 2.64
C LEU A 41 -26.91 -16.88 1.20
N ASP A 42 -28.10 -17.21 0.69
CA ASP A 42 -28.50 -16.93 -0.70
C ASP A 42 -28.38 -15.45 -1.10
N ILE A 43 -28.19 -14.59 -0.11
CA ILE A 43 -27.94 -13.15 -0.17
C ILE A 43 -26.49 -12.80 -0.57
N LEU A 44 -25.55 -13.74 -0.48
CA LEU A 44 -24.20 -13.58 -1.00
C LEU A 44 -24.12 -13.91 -2.51
N ASN A 45 -25.21 -14.42 -3.11
CA ASN A 45 -25.25 -14.72 -4.55
C ASN A 45 -25.51 -13.47 -5.42
N VAL A 46 -25.67 -12.29 -4.82
CA VAL A 46 -25.79 -11.02 -5.53
C VAL A 46 -24.93 -10.00 -4.81
N VAL A 47 -23.99 -9.43 -5.55
CA VAL A 47 -23.14 -8.35 -5.08
C VAL A 47 -23.75 -7.05 -5.55
N MET A 48 -23.87 -6.09 -4.64
CA MET A 48 -24.24 -4.72 -4.99
C MET A 48 -23.32 -3.80 -4.22
N ASP A 49 -22.64 -2.92 -4.92
CA ASP A 49 -21.65 -2.04 -4.32
C ASP A 49 -21.57 -0.68 -5.03
N ALA A 50 -21.01 0.31 -4.35
CA ALA A 50 -20.84 1.68 -4.83
C ALA A 50 -19.69 2.35 -4.06
N PRO A 51 -18.99 3.35 -4.61
CA PRO A 51 -17.97 4.06 -3.86
C PRO A 51 -18.58 4.67 -2.59
N TRP A 52 -17.86 4.56 -1.47
CA TRP A 52 -18.27 5.17 -0.20
C TRP A 52 -18.28 6.70 -0.23
N ARG A 53 -17.71 7.33 -1.28
CA ARG A 53 -17.63 8.78 -1.45
C ARG A 53 -17.71 9.20 -2.93
N VAL A 54 -18.31 10.36 -3.18
CA VAL A 54 -18.27 11.09 -4.45
C VAL A 54 -17.75 12.51 -4.25
N TRP A 55 -16.74 12.90 -5.02
CA TRP A 55 -16.24 14.27 -5.10
C TRP A 55 -17.10 15.11 -6.05
N LEU A 56 -17.75 16.13 -5.50
CA LEU A 56 -18.60 17.09 -6.21
C LEU A 56 -17.73 18.17 -6.88
N ARG A 57 -17.17 17.83 -8.05
CA ARG A 57 -16.32 18.70 -8.88
C ARG A 57 -17.03 19.97 -9.40
N PRO A 58 -16.53 21.18 -9.11
CA PRO A 58 -17.11 22.40 -9.69
C PRO A 58 -17.19 22.34 -11.22
N GLY A 59 -18.38 22.60 -11.77
CA GLY A 59 -18.61 22.69 -13.22
C GLY A 59 -18.60 21.37 -14.00
N ARG A 60 -18.72 20.22 -13.32
CA ARG A 60 -18.84 18.90 -13.98
C ARG A 60 -20.05 18.14 -13.45
N ALA A 61 -20.58 17.24 -14.27
CA ALA A 61 -21.63 16.32 -13.83
C ALA A 61 -21.12 15.39 -12.72
N HIS A 62 -22.00 15.04 -11.78
CA HIS A 62 -21.72 14.13 -10.68
C HIS A 62 -22.53 12.87 -10.84
N TYR A 63 -21.97 11.73 -10.43
CA TYR A 63 -22.70 10.47 -10.42
C TYR A 63 -22.15 9.49 -9.39
N VAL A 64 -22.97 8.50 -9.05
CA VAL A 64 -22.59 7.31 -8.30
C VAL A 64 -22.58 6.12 -9.26
N PRO A 65 -21.45 5.46 -9.50
CA PRO A 65 -21.47 4.15 -10.14
C PRO A 65 -21.92 3.10 -9.13
N VAL A 66 -22.93 2.30 -9.49
CA VAL A 66 -23.44 1.19 -8.70
C VAL A 66 -23.21 -0.09 -9.48
N THR A 67 -22.41 -1.00 -8.94
CA THR A 67 -22.24 -2.33 -9.53
C THR A 67 -23.29 -3.28 -8.99
N ILE A 68 -23.84 -4.11 -9.87
CA ILE A 68 -24.64 -5.28 -9.53
C ILE A 68 -24.02 -6.46 -10.24
N PHE A 69 -23.67 -7.48 -9.49
CA PHE A 69 -22.97 -8.64 -10.00
C PHE A 69 -23.57 -9.96 -9.49
N PHE A 70 -23.71 -10.91 -10.41
CA PHE A 70 -24.15 -12.28 -10.13
C PHE A 70 -22.98 -13.24 -10.35
N PRO A 71 -22.34 -13.77 -9.31
CA PRO A 71 -21.31 -14.78 -9.46
C PRO A 71 -21.83 -16.04 -10.16
N GLU A 72 -21.11 -16.43 -11.22
CA GLU A 72 -21.37 -17.60 -12.06
C GLU A 72 -21.53 -18.89 -11.24
N THR A 73 -22.43 -19.78 -11.66
CA THR A 73 -22.29 -21.20 -11.32
C THR A 73 -22.64 -22.05 -12.52
N LYS A 74 -21.85 -23.12 -12.71
CA LYS A 74 -21.97 -24.21 -13.69
C LYS A 74 -23.35 -24.39 -14.34
N ALA A 75 -23.31 -24.80 -15.61
CA ALA A 75 -24.39 -25.03 -16.58
C ALA A 75 -25.73 -25.60 -16.08
N ASP A 76 -25.76 -26.24 -14.91
CA ASP A 76 -26.94 -26.91 -14.37
C ASP A 76 -27.62 -26.18 -13.20
N TRP A 77 -27.03 -25.12 -12.60
CA TRP A 77 -27.39 -24.70 -11.22
C TRP A 77 -27.98 -23.30 -11.00
N ARG A 78 -27.97 -22.36 -11.95
CA ARG A 78 -28.57 -21.01 -11.72
C ARG A 78 -29.19 -20.42 -12.98
N ARG A 79 -30.44 -20.76 -13.25
CA ARG A 79 -31.27 -20.01 -14.20
C ARG A 79 -31.96 -18.87 -13.46
N VAL A 80 -31.46 -17.64 -13.60
CA VAL A 80 -32.15 -16.43 -13.16
C VAL A 80 -33.24 -16.13 -14.19
N GLN A 81 -34.51 -16.33 -13.82
CA GLN A 81 -35.64 -16.22 -14.78
C GLN A 81 -36.33 -14.85 -14.78
N VAL A 82 -36.21 -14.11 -13.70
CA VAL A 82 -36.71 -12.75 -13.56
C VAL A 82 -35.61 -12.01 -12.85
N LEU A 83 -35.13 -10.90 -13.38
CA LEU A 83 -34.25 -10.00 -12.67
C LEU A 83 -34.98 -8.67 -12.54
N GLU A 84 -35.15 -8.24 -11.31
CA GLU A 84 -35.72 -6.94 -11.00
C GLU A 84 -34.68 -6.12 -10.24
N ILE A 85 -34.08 -5.12 -10.89
CA ILE A 85 -33.16 -4.20 -10.23
C ILE A 85 -33.92 -2.95 -9.86
N ALA A 86 -34.00 -2.62 -8.57
CA ALA A 86 -34.55 -1.37 -8.11
C ALA A 86 -33.49 -0.58 -7.34
N LEU A 87 -33.31 0.69 -7.67
CA LEU A 87 -32.53 1.63 -6.89
C LEU A 87 -33.47 2.65 -6.24
N LYS A 88 -33.35 2.85 -4.94
CA LYS A 88 -34.18 3.81 -4.20
C LYS A 88 -33.34 4.73 -3.33
N ASP A 89 -33.89 5.91 -3.10
CA ASP A 89 -33.46 6.83 -2.06
C ASP A 89 -33.89 6.31 -0.67
N GLY A 90 -32.90 6.06 0.18
CA GLY A 90 -32.93 5.05 1.25
C GLY A 90 -33.62 5.41 2.56
N ASP A 91 -34.19 6.60 2.71
CA ASP A 91 -34.86 7.01 3.96
C ASP A 91 -36.40 7.15 3.82
N ALA A 92 -36.95 7.02 2.62
CA ALA A 92 -38.39 7.15 2.36
C ALA A 92 -39.00 5.79 1.94
N PRO A 93 -39.86 5.16 2.78
CA PRO A 93 -40.47 3.86 2.48
C PRO A 93 -41.38 3.87 1.24
N GLU A 94 -41.80 5.06 0.77
CA GLU A 94 -42.68 5.26 -0.39
C GLU A 94 -42.00 5.91 -1.61
N SER A 95 -40.68 6.15 -1.58
CA SER A 95 -40.02 6.77 -2.75
C SER A 95 -40.11 5.88 -3.99
N PRO A 96 -40.48 6.45 -5.17
CA PRO A 96 -40.43 5.72 -6.43
C PRO A 96 -39.00 5.24 -6.69
N ALA A 97 -38.87 4.11 -7.39
CA ALA A 97 -37.55 3.62 -7.78
C ALA A 97 -36.92 4.61 -8.75
N LEU A 98 -35.68 5.03 -8.50
CA LEU A 98 -34.86 5.84 -9.42
C LEU A 98 -34.68 5.06 -10.73
N PHE A 99 -34.40 3.78 -10.62
CA PHE A 99 -34.28 2.87 -11.73
C PHE A 99 -35.02 1.58 -11.41
N TRP A 100 -35.67 1.05 -12.43
CA TRP A 100 -36.27 -0.26 -12.43
C TRP A 100 -35.98 -0.94 -13.76
N ASP A 101 -35.50 -2.17 -13.76
CA ASP A 101 -35.54 -3.00 -14.96
C ASP A 101 -36.04 -4.37 -14.59
N ALA A 102 -37.01 -4.85 -15.35
CA ALA A 102 -37.53 -6.19 -15.30
C ALA A 102 -37.54 -6.79 -16.69
N HIS A 103 -37.11 -8.06 -16.80
CA HIS A 103 -37.02 -8.79 -18.07
C HIS A 103 -38.29 -8.70 -18.96
N ASP A 104 -39.48 -8.60 -18.37
CA ASP A 104 -40.76 -8.54 -19.07
C ASP A 104 -41.24 -7.12 -19.41
N ARG A 105 -40.57 -6.07 -18.93
CA ARG A 105 -41.00 -4.67 -19.05
C ARG A 105 -39.92 -3.74 -19.59
N GLY A 106 -38.68 -4.21 -19.66
CA GLY A 106 -37.51 -3.40 -19.98
C GLY A 106 -37.19 -2.37 -18.89
N PRO A 107 -36.11 -1.60 -19.09
CA PRO A 107 -35.71 -0.57 -18.15
C PRO A 107 -36.70 0.61 -18.15
N ALA A 108 -37.00 1.09 -16.95
CA ALA A 108 -37.81 2.25 -16.65
C ALA A 108 -37.08 3.11 -15.62
N VAL A 109 -37.06 4.42 -15.87
CA VAL A 109 -36.51 5.42 -14.95
C VAL A 109 -37.65 6.10 -14.21
N GLY A 110 -37.53 6.21 -12.89
CA GLY A 110 -38.51 6.92 -12.07
C GLY A 110 -38.28 8.42 -12.07
N GLY A 111 -39.34 9.16 -11.72
CA GLY A 111 -39.25 10.61 -11.50
C GLY A 111 -38.49 10.96 -10.23
N ALA A 112 -38.33 12.26 -9.97
CA ALA A 112 -37.63 12.78 -8.81
C ALA A 112 -38.18 12.25 -7.47
N THR A 113 -37.29 11.92 -6.56
CA THR A 113 -37.55 11.44 -5.20
C THR A 113 -37.58 12.58 -4.18
N SER A 114 -37.90 12.27 -2.93
CA SER A 114 -37.90 13.23 -1.82
C SER A 114 -36.55 13.89 -1.56
N THR A 115 -35.42 13.20 -1.80
CA THR A 115 -34.08 13.82 -1.71
C THR A 115 -33.73 14.69 -2.91
N GLY A 116 -34.47 14.57 -4.01
CA GLY A 116 -34.19 15.26 -5.27
C GLY A 116 -33.46 14.40 -6.31
N LEU A 117 -33.03 13.17 -5.97
CA LEU A 117 -32.49 12.22 -6.96
C LEU A 117 -33.57 11.82 -7.97
N SER A 118 -33.21 11.70 -9.25
CA SER A 118 -34.09 11.27 -10.34
C SER A 118 -33.48 10.09 -11.09
N GLY A 119 -34.31 9.26 -11.73
CA GLY A 119 -33.86 8.23 -12.66
C GLY A 119 -33.36 8.78 -14.00
N GLU A 120 -33.68 10.04 -14.30
CA GLU A 120 -33.32 10.68 -15.55
C GLU A 120 -31.80 10.70 -15.76
N GLY A 121 -31.35 10.23 -16.92
CA GLY A 121 -29.92 10.18 -17.27
C GLY A 121 -29.15 8.97 -16.74
N ILE A 122 -29.81 8.01 -16.08
CA ILE A 122 -29.17 6.75 -15.70
C ILE A 122 -28.68 6.01 -16.95
N LYS A 123 -27.42 5.56 -16.92
CA LYS A 123 -26.81 4.74 -17.98
C LYS A 123 -26.49 3.36 -17.45
N LEU A 124 -26.72 2.34 -18.28
CA LEU A 124 -26.26 0.98 -18.03
C LEU A 124 -24.99 0.74 -18.81
N MET A 125 -24.00 0.15 -18.14
CA MET A 125 -22.73 -0.27 -18.74
C MET A 125 -22.44 -1.72 -18.40
N ASP A 126 -21.78 -2.42 -19.32
CA ASP A 126 -21.16 -3.71 -19.04
C ASP A 126 -19.86 -3.55 -18.22
N GLY A 127 -19.26 -4.68 -17.82
CA GLY A 127 -17.99 -4.69 -17.08
C GLY A 127 -16.79 -4.11 -17.84
N PHE A 128 -16.93 -3.82 -19.14
CA PHE A 128 -15.90 -3.24 -20.01
C PHE A 128 -16.20 -1.77 -20.37
N GLY A 129 -17.28 -1.18 -19.83
CA GLY A 129 -17.65 0.21 -20.07
C GLY A 129 -18.46 0.46 -21.34
N ARG A 130 -18.95 -0.57 -22.03
CA ARG A 130 -19.84 -0.38 -23.19
C ARG A 130 -21.23 -0.06 -22.70
N THR A 131 -21.81 1.03 -23.20
CA THR A 131 -23.19 1.41 -22.87
C THR A 131 -24.17 0.43 -23.49
N THR A 132 -25.16 -0.02 -22.72
CA THR A 132 -26.27 -0.87 -23.18
C THR A 132 -27.61 -0.22 -22.85
N SER A 133 -28.62 -0.46 -23.68
CA SER A 133 -30.01 -0.04 -23.44
C SER A 133 -30.84 -1.07 -22.68
N ASP A 134 -30.37 -2.31 -22.61
CA ASP A 134 -31.07 -3.42 -22.00
C ASP A 134 -30.16 -4.15 -21.00
N LEU A 135 -30.74 -4.65 -19.91
CA LEU A 135 -30.16 -5.74 -19.12
C LEU A 135 -30.24 -7.05 -19.95
N ASP A 136 -29.49 -7.11 -21.04
CA ASP A 136 -29.26 -8.31 -21.86
C ASP A 136 -28.36 -9.31 -21.09
N LEU A 137 -28.77 -9.66 -19.87
CA LEU A 137 -28.23 -10.77 -19.11
C LEU A 137 -28.82 -12.11 -19.59
N VAL A 138 -29.91 -12.07 -20.37
CA VAL A 138 -30.83 -13.18 -20.61
C VAL A 138 -31.43 -13.05 -22.03
N SER A 139 -30.94 -13.80 -23.02
CA SER A 139 -31.54 -13.80 -24.37
C SER A 139 -32.61 -14.90 -24.51
N PRO A 140 -33.79 -14.62 -25.09
CA PRO A 140 -34.78 -15.64 -25.38
C PRO A 140 -34.34 -16.50 -26.58
N VAL A 141 -33.93 -17.76 -26.33
CA VAL A 141 -33.65 -18.72 -27.40
C VAL A 141 -34.97 -19.34 -27.87
N GLU A 142 -35.61 -18.70 -28.86
CA GLU A 142 -36.80 -19.10 -29.63
C GLU A 142 -38.07 -19.58 -28.87
N PRO A 143 -39.28 -19.23 -29.34
CA PRO A 143 -40.52 -19.71 -28.75
C PRO A 143 -40.64 -21.23 -28.93
N PRO A 144 -40.89 -22.01 -27.86
CA PRO A 144 -41.14 -23.43 -28.02
C PRO A 144 -42.42 -23.63 -28.83
N GLN A 145 -42.32 -24.32 -29.97
CA GLN A 145 -43.50 -24.75 -30.72
C GLN A 145 -44.18 -25.91 -30.01
N GLY A 146 -45.11 -25.63 -29.09
CA GLY A 146 -46.10 -26.61 -28.63
C GLY A 146 -46.66 -26.40 -27.21
N PRO A 147 -47.91 -26.82 -26.94
CA PRO A 147 -48.61 -26.59 -25.67
C PRO A 147 -48.09 -27.38 -24.45
N ASN A 148 -47.05 -28.21 -24.62
CA ASN A 148 -46.43 -29.04 -23.57
C ASN A 148 -44.89 -28.95 -23.56
N ALA A 149 -44.30 -27.94 -24.20
CA ALA A 149 -42.85 -27.79 -24.18
C ALA A 149 -42.36 -27.29 -22.81
N PRO A 150 -41.35 -27.92 -22.19
CA PRO A 150 -40.74 -27.42 -20.97
C PRO A 150 -40.12 -26.04 -21.26
N TRP A 151 -40.44 -25.11 -20.37
CA TRP A 151 -40.12 -23.69 -20.37
C TRP A 151 -38.73 -23.30 -20.87
N GLN A 152 -38.66 -22.14 -21.54
CA GLN A 152 -37.45 -21.52 -22.08
C GLN A 152 -36.35 -21.40 -21.02
N VAL A 153 -35.16 -21.82 -21.42
CA VAL A 153 -33.88 -21.47 -20.79
C VAL A 153 -33.35 -20.33 -21.62
N ALA A 154 -33.18 -19.16 -21.02
CA ALA A 154 -32.40 -18.14 -21.67
C ALA A 154 -30.94 -18.58 -21.68
N GLU A 155 -30.35 -18.62 -22.87
CA GLU A 155 -28.92 -18.81 -23.04
C GLU A 155 -28.26 -17.43 -23.00
N ILE A 156 -27.13 -17.35 -22.30
CA ILE A 156 -26.42 -16.09 -22.11
C ILE A 156 -25.83 -15.67 -23.45
N HIS A 157 -26.02 -14.40 -23.83
CA HIS A 157 -25.40 -13.89 -25.04
C HIS A 157 -23.87 -13.93 -24.88
N ASP A 158 -23.21 -14.71 -25.74
CA ASP A 158 -21.75 -14.92 -25.75
C ASP A 158 -20.91 -13.64 -25.90
N GLY A 159 -21.55 -12.50 -26.19
CA GLY A 159 -20.92 -11.17 -26.29
C GLY A 159 -20.85 -10.40 -24.96
N ASN A 160 -21.59 -10.83 -23.93
CA ASN A 160 -21.76 -10.13 -22.65
C ASN A 160 -21.17 -10.95 -21.48
N ARG A 161 -19.91 -11.38 -21.65
CA ARG A 161 -19.23 -12.37 -20.80
C ARG A 161 -18.77 -11.86 -19.43
N GLY A 162 -19.61 -11.08 -18.77
CA GLY A 162 -19.46 -10.73 -17.36
C GLY A 162 -20.82 -10.34 -16.83
N TRP A 163 -21.30 -11.02 -15.78
CA TRP A 163 -22.58 -10.75 -15.10
C TRP A 163 -22.58 -9.41 -14.32
N HIS A 164 -21.74 -8.46 -14.73
CA HIS A 164 -21.52 -7.18 -14.09
C HIS A 164 -22.34 -6.12 -14.84
N THR A 165 -23.34 -5.58 -14.17
CA THR A 165 -24.03 -4.38 -14.61
C THR A 165 -23.53 -3.22 -13.77
N ILE A 166 -23.09 -2.15 -14.42
CA ILE A 166 -22.77 -0.89 -13.75
C ILE A 166 -23.87 0.11 -14.11
N LEU A 167 -24.53 0.64 -13.09
CA LEU A 167 -25.49 1.73 -13.24
C LEU A 167 -24.80 3.04 -12.89
N ILE A 168 -24.77 3.98 -13.83
CA ILE A 168 -24.31 5.34 -13.57
C ILE A 168 -25.51 6.16 -13.13
N VAL A 169 -25.54 6.54 -11.85
CA VAL A 169 -26.66 7.25 -11.22
C VAL A 169 -26.31 8.74 -11.12
N PRO A 170 -26.90 9.63 -11.93
CA PRO A 170 -26.62 11.06 -11.86
C PRO A 170 -27.00 11.63 -10.49
N ILE A 171 -26.19 12.55 -9.99
CA ILE A 171 -26.51 13.35 -8.80
C ILE A 171 -26.90 14.75 -9.28
N PRO A 172 -28.18 15.16 -9.15
CA PRO A 172 -28.63 16.48 -9.54
C PRO A 172 -27.96 17.60 -8.74
N GLU A 173 -27.81 18.78 -9.35
CA GLU A 173 -27.17 19.95 -8.73
C GLU A 173 -27.92 20.41 -7.47
N GLU A 174 -29.23 20.19 -7.41
CA GLU A 174 -30.05 20.49 -6.23
C GLU A 174 -29.66 19.61 -5.03
N VAL A 175 -29.23 18.36 -5.27
CA VAL A 175 -28.81 17.45 -4.20
C VAL A 175 -27.42 17.83 -3.69
N SER A 176 -26.50 18.17 -4.61
CA SER A 176 -25.15 18.60 -4.26
C SER A 176 -25.13 19.97 -3.56
N SER A 177 -25.99 20.90 -3.94
CA SER A 177 -26.07 22.26 -3.37
C SER A 177 -26.74 22.33 -2.00
N ARG A 178 -27.58 21.36 -1.62
CA ARG A 178 -28.23 21.30 -0.30
C ARG A 178 -27.28 20.98 0.86
N GLY A 179 -26.03 20.63 0.56
CA GLY A 179 -25.03 20.27 1.56
C GLY A 179 -25.34 18.94 2.28
N ALA A 180 -26.14 18.07 1.68
CA ALA A 180 -26.33 16.71 2.18
C ALA A 180 -24.98 16.00 2.14
N SER A 181 -24.39 15.71 3.30
CA SER A 181 -23.06 15.08 3.38
C SER A 181 -23.09 13.60 3.01
N VAL A 182 -24.26 12.96 3.05
CA VAL A 182 -24.43 11.52 2.81
C VAL A 182 -25.76 11.26 2.09
N ILE A 183 -25.74 10.42 1.07
CA ILE A 183 -26.93 9.81 0.46
C ILE A 183 -26.98 8.32 0.77
N HIS A 184 -28.20 7.80 0.86
CA HIS A 184 -28.44 6.38 1.07
C HIS A 184 -29.09 5.79 -0.17
N LEU A 185 -28.41 4.84 -0.81
CA LEU A 185 -28.98 4.11 -1.93
C LEU A 185 -29.38 2.72 -1.48
N VAL A 186 -30.62 2.32 -1.75
CA VAL A 186 -31.07 0.94 -1.55
C VAL A 186 -31.13 0.27 -2.90
N ALA A 187 -30.16 -0.60 -3.17
CA ALA A 187 -30.19 -1.51 -4.30
C ALA A 187 -30.98 -2.77 -3.91
N SER A 188 -31.88 -3.21 -4.77
CA SER A 188 -32.69 -4.41 -4.59
C SER A 188 -32.64 -5.24 -5.86
N VAL A 189 -32.44 -6.54 -5.68
CA VAL A 189 -32.45 -7.53 -6.76
C VAL A 189 -33.47 -8.60 -6.39
N ARG A 190 -34.50 -8.78 -7.21
CA ARG A 190 -35.37 -9.95 -7.15
C ARG A 190 -34.95 -10.95 -8.21
N TYR A 191 -34.80 -12.21 -7.83
CA TYR A 191 -34.52 -13.28 -8.77
C TYR A 191 -35.24 -14.58 -8.42
N LYS A 192 -35.58 -15.36 -9.46
CA LYS A 192 -36.11 -16.73 -9.30
C LYS A 192 -35.01 -17.72 -9.62
N ARG A 193 -34.83 -18.74 -8.77
CA ARG A 193 -33.83 -19.80 -8.87
C ARG A 193 -34.52 -21.17 -8.86
N LEU A 194 -33.94 -22.14 -9.54
CA LEU A 194 -34.34 -23.56 -9.43
C LEU A 194 -33.45 -24.25 -8.39
N ASP A 195 -34.04 -24.65 -7.27
CA ASP A 195 -33.40 -25.42 -6.19
C ASP A 195 -33.89 -26.88 -6.27
N GLY A 196 -33.21 -27.69 -7.09
CA GLY A 196 -33.69 -29.01 -7.46
C GLY A 196 -34.97 -28.93 -8.31
N PRO A 197 -36.08 -29.59 -7.93
CA PRO A 197 -37.33 -29.51 -8.69
C PRO A 197 -38.17 -28.26 -8.36
N PHE A 198 -37.78 -27.47 -7.35
CA PHE A 198 -38.58 -26.34 -6.88
C PHE A 198 -38.04 -25.01 -7.40
N GLN A 199 -38.95 -24.13 -7.77
CA GLN A 199 -38.63 -22.73 -8.06
C GLN A 199 -38.80 -21.91 -6.78
N THR A 200 -37.76 -21.19 -6.39
CA THR A 200 -37.77 -20.28 -5.23
C THR A 200 -37.50 -18.86 -5.69
N GLU A 201 -38.25 -17.91 -5.14
CA GLU A 201 -38.04 -16.48 -5.38
C GLU A 201 -37.21 -15.91 -4.23
N HIS A 202 -36.17 -15.16 -4.60
CA HIS A 202 -35.23 -14.52 -3.70
C HIS A 202 -35.29 -13.01 -3.91
N THR A 203 -35.21 -12.27 -2.81
CA THR A 203 -35.02 -10.81 -2.85
C THR A 203 -33.79 -10.49 -2.03
N VAL A 204 -32.82 -9.83 -2.64
CA VAL A 204 -31.63 -9.32 -1.97
C VAL A 204 -31.71 -7.81 -1.95
N ARG A 205 -31.40 -7.20 -0.82
CA ARG A 205 -31.31 -5.75 -0.66
C ARG A 205 -29.97 -5.36 -0.09
N ARG A 206 -29.49 -4.17 -0.45
CA ARG A 206 -28.28 -3.53 0.07
C ARG A 206 -28.52 -2.04 0.23
N ARG A 207 -28.40 -1.54 1.47
CA ARG A 207 -28.23 -0.10 1.77
C ARG A 207 -26.76 0.25 1.62
N LEU A 208 -26.46 1.16 0.70
CA LEU A 208 -25.16 1.73 0.41
C LEU A 208 -25.12 3.16 0.96
N GLU A 209 -24.06 3.51 1.68
CA GLU A 209 -23.86 4.84 2.29
C GLU A 209 -22.79 5.57 1.49
N ILE A 210 -23.14 6.67 0.83
CA ILE A 210 -22.22 7.42 -0.04
C ILE A 210 -22.10 8.85 0.47
N ALA A 211 -20.89 9.23 0.87
CA ALA A 211 -20.59 10.60 1.25
C ALA A 211 -20.51 11.50 0.01
N LEU A 212 -21.26 12.61 0.00
CA LEU A 212 -21.14 13.64 -1.03
C LEU A 212 -20.21 14.73 -0.51
N ASP A 213 -19.06 14.88 -1.16
CA ASP A 213 -17.99 15.72 -0.67
C ASP A 213 -17.64 16.83 -1.66
N PRO A 214 -17.79 18.11 -1.30
CA PRO A 214 -17.38 19.21 -2.17
C PRO A 214 -15.86 19.36 -2.27
N ASN A 215 -15.10 18.80 -1.33
CA ASN A 215 -13.66 18.96 -1.27
C ASN A 215 -12.97 17.83 -2.03
N PRO A 216 -11.92 18.10 -2.83
CA PRO A 216 -11.06 17.05 -3.35
C PRO A 216 -10.33 16.34 -2.21
N TRP A 217 -9.63 15.25 -2.55
CA TRP A 217 -8.64 14.68 -1.65
C TRP A 217 -7.57 15.74 -1.30
N PRO A 218 -7.15 15.85 -0.03
CA PRO A 218 -6.00 16.68 0.32
C PRO A 218 -4.78 16.19 -0.45
N SER A 219 -4.07 17.10 -1.10
CA SER A 219 -2.84 16.85 -1.84
C SER A 219 -2.04 18.14 -2.01
N PHE A 220 -0.79 18.04 -2.46
CA PHE A 220 -0.05 19.19 -2.95
C PHE A 220 -0.03 19.20 -4.48
N GLU A 221 0.26 20.35 -5.08
CA GLU A 221 0.38 20.45 -6.53
C GLU A 221 1.37 19.42 -7.07
N GLY A 222 0.98 18.70 -8.12
CA GLY A 222 1.81 17.66 -8.74
C GLY A 222 1.87 16.32 -8.01
N TRP A 223 1.33 16.21 -6.80
CA TRP A 223 1.28 14.96 -6.06
C TRP A 223 0.19 14.03 -6.61
N ARG A 224 0.37 12.72 -6.43
CA ARG A 224 -0.53 11.67 -6.93
C ARG A 224 -0.91 10.72 -5.82
N SER A 225 -2.18 10.34 -5.77
CA SER A 225 -2.70 9.44 -4.75
C SER A 225 -2.95 8.07 -5.37
N PHE A 226 -2.45 7.03 -4.73
CA PHE A 226 -2.66 5.65 -5.12
C PHE A 226 -3.16 4.84 -3.94
N ASP A 227 -4.19 4.04 -4.17
CA ASP A 227 -4.39 2.86 -3.37
C ASP A 227 -3.36 1.82 -3.88
N THR A 228 -2.28 1.58 -3.12
CA THR A 228 -1.16 0.77 -3.65
C THR A 228 -1.42 -0.72 -3.59
N HIS A 229 -2.57 -1.13 -3.03
CA HIS A 229 -2.96 -2.52 -2.92
C HIS A 229 -4.48 -2.61 -3.06
N VAL A 230 -4.92 -2.97 -4.26
CA VAL A 230 -6.33 -3.20 -4.58
C VAL A 230 -6.40 -4.29 -5.64
N HIS A 231 -7.42 -5.13 -5.52
CA HIS A 231 -7.69 -6.22 -6.44
C HIS A 231 -8.88 -5.87 -7.32
N THR A 232 -8.67 -5.97 -8.64
CA THR A 232 -9.74 -5.85 -9.63
C THR A 232 -10.52 -7.15 -9.78
N ILE A 233 -9.98 -8.28 -9.31
CA ILE A 233 -10.56 -9.59 -9.55
C ILE A 233 -11.01 -10.26 -8.26
N ALA A 234 -12.18 -10.90 -8.36
CA ALA A 234 -12.78 -11.70 -7.31
C ALA A 234 -11.94 -12.91 -6.97
N GLU A 235 -11.77 -13.13 -5.68
CA GLU A 235 -11.43 -14.46 -5.18
C GLU A 235 -12.66 -15.38 -5.23
N PHE A 236 -13.20 -15.62 -6.43
CA PHE A 236 -14.38 -16.44 -6.63
C PHE A 236 -14.04 -17.80 -7.21
N SER A 237 -14.59 -18.87 -6.61
CA SER A 237 -14.52 -20.22 -7.14
C SER A 237 -15.90 -20.77 -7.54
N SER A 238 -15.97 -21.36 -8.73
CA SER A 238 -17.13 -22.13 -9.23
C SER A 238 -17.16 -23.60 -8.75
N GLU A 239 -16.13 -24.07 -8.04
CA GLU A 239 -16.13 -25.43 -7.47
C GLU A 239 -16.86 -25.44 -6.12
N LEU A 240 -17.78 -26.41 -5.91
CA LEU A 240 -18.41 -26.63 -4.60
C LEU A 240 -17.51 -27.44 -3.63
N THR A 241 -16.20 -27.48 -3.89
CA THR A 241 -15.25 -28.29 -3.11
C THR A 241 -14.53 -27.44 -2.07
N TYR A 242 -13.86 -28.09 -1.11
CA TYR A 242 -12.95 -27.48 -0.12
C TYR A 242 -11.81 -26.64 -0.74
N LYS A 243 -11.69 -26.61 -2.07
CA LYS A 243 -10.73 -25.79 -2.82
C LYS A 243 -11.23 -24.38 -3.09
N ALA A 244 -12.51 -24.10 -2.82
CA ALA A 244 -13.18 -22.91 -3.31
C ALA A 244 -13.08 -21.69 -2.39
N LEU A 245 -12.56 -20.60 -2.93
CA LEU A 245 -12.60 -19.27 -2.33
C LEU A 245 -13.99 -18.65 -2.52
N ARG A 246 -14.45 -17.98 -1.46
CA ARG A 246 -15.60 -17.07 -1.46
C ARG A 246 -15.23 -15.81 -0.70
N LYS A 247 -14.03 -15.29 -0.98
CA LYS A 247 -13.63 -13.97 -0.52
C LYS A 247 -13.96 -13.00 -1.66
N ASN A 248 -14.21 -11.77 -1.27
CA ASN A 248 -14.90 -10.73 -2.01
C ASN A 248 -14.66 -10.64 -3.52
N TYR A 249 -15.71 -10.16 -4.17
CA TYR A 249 -15.94 -10.21 -5.60
C TYR A 249 -15.36 -8.97 -6.26
N GLY A 250 -14.21 -9.09 -6.92
CA GLY A 250 -13.60 -8.07 -7.74
C GLY A 250 -14.64 -7.45 -8.66
N GLY A 251 -14.80 -6.15 -8.49
CA GLY A 251 -15.64 -5.37 -9.37
C GLY A 251 -15.02 -5.37 -10.76
N PRO A 252 -15.83 -5.26 -11.82
CA PRO A 252 -15.29 -5.16 -13.16
C PRO A 252 -14.25 -4.02 -13.21
N VAL A 253 -13.18 -4.15 -14.00
CA VAL A 253 -12.14 -3.11 -14.14
C VAL A 253 -12.77 -1.73 -14.41
N ARG A 254 -13.88 -1.69 -15.15
CA ARG A 254 -14.64 -0.46 -15.34
C ARG A 254 -15.18 0.13 -14.03
N MET A 255 -15.73 -0.66 -13.12
CA MET A 255 -16.19 -0.18 -11.80
C MET A 255 -15.04 0.44 -11.00
N LEU A 256 -13.82 -0.10 -11.11
CA LEU A 256 -12.65 0.52 -10.49
C LEU A 256 -12.38 1.92 -11.06
N PHE A 257 -12.39 2.08 -12.39
CA PHE A 257 -12.22 3.39 -13.03
C PHE A 257 -13.34 4.36 -12.64
N GLU A 258 -14.59 3.92 -12.71
CA GLU A 258 -15.74 4.76 -12.34
C GLU A 258 -15.69 5.15 -10.86
N SER A 259 -15.28 4.23 -9.98
CA SER A 259 -15.11 4.52 -8.55
C SER A 259 -13.93 5.45 -8.29
N ALA A 260 -12.81 5.29 -9.00
CA ALA A 260 -11.68 6.20 -8.90
C ALA A 260 -12.05 7.61 -9.39
N TYR A 261 -12.88 7.71 -10.43
CA TYR A 261 -13.45 9.00 -10.84
C TYR A 261 -14.38 9.55 -9.76
N ALA A 262 -15.31 8.76 -9.23
CA ALA A 262 -16.20 9.19 -8.17
C ALA A 262 -15.41 9.69 -6.95
N LEU A 263 -14.39 8.96 -6.52
CA LEU A 263 -13.52 9.33 -5.40
C LEU A 263 -12.61 10.53 -5.73
N GLY A 264 -12.31 10.82 -7.00
CA GLY A 264 -11.43 11.93 -7.37
C GLY A 264 -9.95 11.57 -7.46
N PHE A 265 -9.61 10.32 -7.73
CA PHE A 265 -8.24 9.92 -8.10
C PHE A 265 -7.91 10.24 -9.55
N ILE A 266 -8.92 10.24 -10.42
CA ILE A 266 -8.79 10.50 -11.86
C ILE A 266 -9.80 11.56 -12.31
N ASP A 267 -9.53 12.18 -13.45
CA ASP A 267 -10.39 13.23 -14.01
C ASP A 267 -11.35 12.71 -15.08
N ASP A 268 -11.11 11.51 -15.60
CA ASP A 268 -11.84 10.88 -16.70
C ASP A 268 -11.68 9.35 -16.60
N PRO A 269 -12.78 8.58 -16.42
CA PRO A 269 -12.72 7.11 -16.35
C PRO A 269 -12.33 6.43 -17.68
N ASP A 270 -12.40 7.13 -18.82
CA ASP A 270 -12.02 6.58 -20.13
C ASP A 270 -10.51 6.73 -20.41
N ASN A 271 -9.80 7.53 -19.62
CA ASN A 271 -8.38 7.83 -19.79
C ASN A 271 -7.66 7.83 -18.43
N ALA A 272 -7.73 6.67 -17.76
CA ALA A 272 -7.47 6.53 -16.34
C ALA A 272 -6.40 5.50 -15.95
N GLY A 273 -6.10 4.55 -16.84
CA GLY A 273 -5.33 3.34 -16.54
C GLY A 273 -4.02 3.63 -15.83
N ASP A 274 -3.39 4.70 -16.26
CA ASP A 274 -2.08 5.19 -15.91
C ASP A 274 -2.02 5.92 -14.54
N ARG A 275 -3.19 6.15 -13.92
CA ARG A 275 -3.35 6.85 -12.62
C ARG A 275 -3.88 5.95 -11.51
N ILE A 276 -4.07 4.66 -11.79
CA ILE A 276 -4.53 3.68 -10.81
C ILE A 276 -3.50 2.57 -10.71
N ILE A 277 -3.13 2.24 -9.48
CA ILE A 277 -2.34 1.05 -9.18
C ILE A 277 -3.30 -0.06 -8.77
N THR A 278 -3.05 -1.24 -9.29
CA THR A 278 -3.76 -2.47 -8.95
C THR A 278 -2.73 -3.54 -8.67
N THR A 279 -2.96 -4.43 -7.72
CA THR A 279 -2.01 -5.49 -7.37
C THR A 279 -2.76 -6.80 -7.22
N ASP A 280 -3.34 -7.25 -8.32
CA ASP A 280 -4.08 -8.51 -8.36
C ASP A 280 -3.16 -9.71 -8.10
N HIS A 281 -3.74 -10.78 -7.55
CA HIS A 281 -3.00 -12.02 -7.27
C HIS A 281 -2.40 -12.68 -8.53
N ASN A 282 -1.22 -13.27 -8.34
CA ASN A 282 -0.43 -13.87 -9.41
C ASN A 282 -1.04 -15.11 -10.09
N ASN A 283 -2.00 -15.76 -9.43
CA ASN A 283 -2.63 -16.99 -9.90
C ASN A 283 -3.62 -16.77 -11.05
N TYR A 284 -4.06 -15.52 -11.28
CA TYR A 284 -5.07 -15.21 -12.29
C TYR A 284 -4.65 -15.61 -13.72
N TYR A 285 -3.34 -15.58 -14.01
CA TYR A 285 -2.81 -15.88 -15.34
C TYR A 285 -2.32 -17.33 -15.53
N SER A 286 -2.74 -18.27 -14.68
CA SER A 286 -2.27 -19.67 -14.68
C SER A 286 -3.28 -20.67 -15.29
N ASP A 287 -2.82 -21.71 -16.02
CA ASP A 287 -3.68 -22.77 -16.59
C ASP A 287 -3.63 -24.07 -15.75
N ARG A 288 -4.80 -24.70 -15.64
CA ARG A 288 -5.13 -26.11 -15.33
C ARG A 288 -4.67 -26.78 -14.03
N ASP A 289 -3.54 -26.43 -13.44
CA ASP A 289 -3.05 -27.09 -12.21
C ASP A 289 -3.47 -26.38 -10.93
N TYR A 290 -3.83 -25.09 -11.05
CA TYR A 290 -4.43 -24.29 -10.00
C TYR A 290 -5.87 -23.98 -10.42
N PRO A 291 -6.84 -23.94 -9.49
CA PRO A 291 -8.23 -23.77 -9.90
C PRO A 291 -8.38 -22.44 -10.65
N HIS A 292 -9.16 -22.43 -11.72
CA HIS A 292 -9.41 -21.24 -12.54
C HIS A 292 -10.03 -20.14 -11.66
N TYR A 293 -9.21 -19.18 -11.30
CA TYR A 293 -9.60 -17.96 -10.61
C TYR A 293 -9.18 -16.85 -11.56
N GLY A 294 -10.10 -15.99 -11.98
CA GLY A 294 -9.86 -14.96 -13.01
C GLY A 294 -11.16 -14.61 -13.75
N PRO A 295 -11.39 -13.36 -14.16
CA PRO A 295 -12.48 -13.02 -15.04
C PRO A 295 -12.18 -13.62 -16.43
N THR A 296 -13.02 -14.56 -16.87
CA THR A 296 -13.27 -14.85 -18.29
C THR A 296 -12.29 -15.75 -19.08
N THR A 297 -11.92 -16.94 -18.57
CA THR A 297 -11.44 -18.01 -19.47
C THR A 297 -12.59 -18.69 -20.25
N GLU A 298 -13.83 -18.64 -19.77
CA GLU A 298 -15.00 -18.98 -20.59
C GLU A 298 -15.31 -17.84 -21.57
N GLY A 299 -14.67 -17.90 -22.73
CA GLY A 299 -14.91 -16.96 -23.83
C GLY A 299 -13.71 -16.51 -24.63
N ILE A 300 -12.50 -16.95 -24.29
CA ILE A 300 -11.44 -16.99 -25.29
C ILE A 300 -11.84 -18.14 -26.21
N GLY A 301 -12.68 -17.84 -27.22
CA GLY A 301 -13.17 -18.85 -28.15
C GLY A 301 -12.00 -19.63 -28.75
N PRO A 302 -12.20 -20.87 -29.22
CA PRO A 302 -11.15 -21.75 -29.75
C PRO A 302 -10.50 -21.24 -31.05
N GLY A 303 -10.74 -19.99 -31.43
CA GLY A 303 -10.05 -19.34 -32.54
C GLY A 303 -8.55 -19.22 -32.27
N PRO A 304 -7.73 -19.10 -33.32
CA PRO A 304 -6.29 -18.90 -33.16
C PRO A 304 -6.03 -17.67 -32.29
N ILE A 305 -5.41 -17.89 -31.12
CA ILE A 305 -5.00 -16.82 -30.21
C ILE A 305 -3.83 -16.09 -30.86
N GLN A 306 -4.06 -14.89 -31.38
CA GLN A 306 -3.00 -14.00 -31.80
C GLN A 306 -2.47 -13.25 -30.58
N LEU A 307 -1.30 -13.64 -30.09
CA LEU A 307 -0.61 -13.00 -28.98
C LEU A 307 0.00 -11.67 -29.44
N LYS A 308 -0.22 -10.59 -28.69
CA LYS A 308 0.35 -9.27 -29.01
C LYS A 308 1.83 -9.19 -28.64
N HIS A 309 2.22 -9.88 -27.57
CA HIS A 309 3.57 -9.82 -26.98
C HIS A 309 4.17 -11.22 -26.82
N PRO A 310 4.50 -11.94 -27.91
CA PRO A 310 5.12 -13.27 -27.84
C PRO A 310 6.45 -13.28 -27.06
N GLU A 311 7.12 -12.13 -26.93
CA GLU A 311 8.30 -11.94 -26.08
C GLU A 311 8.04 -12.10 -24.58
N TYR A 312 6.78 -12.11 -24.13
CA TYR A 312 6.38 -12.37 -22.74
C TYR A 312 5.95 -13.82 -22.51
N SER A 313 5.86 -14.64 -23.56
CA SER A 313 5.35 -16.01 -23.48
C SER A 313 6.15 -16.88 -22.51
N HIS A 314 7.44 -16.61 -22.28
CA HIS A 314 8.23 -17.36 -21.29
C HIS A 314 7.82 -17.11 -19.84
N TYR A 315 7.06 -16.05 -19.54
CA TYR A 315 6.46 -15.82 -18.22
C TYR A 315 5.18 -16.62 -17.98
N PHE A 316 4.59 -17.17 -19.05
CA PHE A 316 3.35 -17.95 -19.02
C PHE A 316 3.61 -19.41 -19.33
N ILE A 317 4.79 -19.90 -18.99
CA ILE A 317 5.14 -21.31 -19.10
C ILE A 317 4.77 -22.01 -17.79
N ASP A 318 3.95 -23.04 -17.88
CA ASP A 318 3.61 -23.87 -16.72
C ASP A 318 4.81 -24.69 -16.23
N ARG A 319 4.64 -25.39 -15.11
CA ARG A 319 5.67 -26.28 -14.54
C ARG A 319 6.11 -27.43 -15.46
N HIS A 320 5.38 -27.68 -16.54
CA HIS A 320 5.64 -28.72 -17.54
C HIS A 320 6.26 -28.17 -18.82
N GLY A 321 6.57 -26.88 -18.89
CA GLY A 321 7.15 -26.26 -20.07
C GLY A 321 6.12 -25.88 -21.15
N LYS A 322 4.82 -25.94 -20.86
CA LYS A 322 3.75 -25.60 -21.81
C LYS A 322 3.33 -24.14 -21.65
N LEU A 323 3.16 -23.45 -22.78
CA LEU A 323 2.62 -22.10 -22.83
C LEU A 323 1.13 -22.06 -22.43
N ILE A 324 0.80 -21.09 -21.60
CA ILE A 324 -0.55 -20.72 -21.16
C ILE A 324 -1.00 -19.50 -21.97
N ALA A 325 -1.51 -19.74 -23.18
CA ALA A 325 -1.85 -18.67 -24.11
C ALA A 325 -3.03 -17.80 -23.63
N GLU A 326 -3.95 -18.40 -22.90
CA GLU A 326 -5.12 -17.74 -22.32
C GLU A 326 -4.70 -16.75 -21.22
N GLY A 327 -3.89 -17.19 -20.27
CA GLY A 327 -3.37 -16.35 -19.19
C GLY A 327 -2.47 -15.23 -19.73
N GLN A 328 -1.67 -15.49 -20.76
CA GLN A 328 -0.93 -14.44 -21.46
C GLN A 328 -1.87 -13.39 -22.07
N LYS A 329 -2.92 -13.82 -22.77
CA LYS A 329 -3.89 -12.88 -23.38
C LYS A 329 -4.62 -12.05 -22.34
N GLU A 330 -5.00 -12.65 -21.21
CA GLU A 330 -5.63 -11.94 -20.09
C GLU A 330 -4.68 -10.90 -19.50
N PHE A 331 -3.41 -11.26 -19.31
CA PHE A 331 -2.36 -10.34 -18.89
C PHE A 331 -2.13 -9.19 -19.88
N GLU A 332 -2.14 -9.48 -21.18
CA GLU A 332 -2.04 -8.47 -22.25
C GLU A 332 -3.25 -7.52 -22.21
N ASN A 333 -4.47 -8.04 -22.06
CA ASN A 333 -5.68 -7.21 -21.94
C ASN A 333 -5.63 -6.32 -20.69
N TYR A 334 -5.18 -6.87 -19.57
CA TYR A 334 -5.04 -6.12 -18.32
C TYR A 334 -3.96 -5.02 -18.43
N ASN A 335 -2.84 -5.35 -19.07
CA ASN A 335 -1.79 -4.39 -19.39
C ASN A 335 -2.27 -3.27 -20.32
N ASP A 336 -3.12 -3.59 -21.29
CA ASP A 336 -3.68 -2.58 -22.19
C ASP A 336 -4.61 -1.60 -21.46
N LEU A 337 -5.28 -2.05 -20.38
CA LEU A 337 -6.22 -1.24 -19.60
C LEU A 337 -5.52 -0.39 -18.52
N ILE A 338 -4.61 -0.98 -17.76
CA ILE A 338 -3.95 -0.33 -16.61
C ILE A 338 -2.54 0.17 -16.96
N GLY A 339 -1.92 -0.38 -17.98
CA GLY A 339 -0.57 0.00 -18.38
C GLY A 339 0.48 -0.39 -17.33
N ILE A 340 1.46 0.48 -17.15
CA ILE A 340 2.64 0.22 -16.31
C ILE A 340 2.38 0.26 -14.80
N THR A 341 1.23 0.81 -14.38
CA THR A 341 0.81 0.88 -12.98
C THR A 341 0.15 -0.40 -12.51
N ARG A 342 0.01 -1.40 -13.38
CA ARG A 342 -0.30 -2.75 -12.94
C ARG A 342 0.82 -3.26 -12.03
N GLY A 343 0.42 -3.87 -10.95
CA GLY A 343 1.26 -4.65 -10.07
C GLY A 343 0.65 -6.02 -9.86
N GLU A 344 1.28 -6.77 -8.97
CA GLU A 344 0.94 -8.15 -8.67
C GLU A 344 1.09 -8.37 -7.16
N GLU A 345 0.07 -8.95 -6.52
CA GLU A 345 0.22 -9.50 -5.17
C GLU A 345 0.64 -10.97 -5.28
N LEU A 346 1.96 -11.18 -5.22
CA LEU A 346 2.57 -12.48 -5.38
C LEU A 346 2.52 -13.30 -4.09
N SER A 347 1.86 -14.46 -4.14
CA SER A 347 1.95 -15.47 -3.08
C SER A 347 3.33 -16.14 -3.09
N LEU A 348 4.06 -16.05 -1.98
CA LEU A 348 5.39 -16.66 -1.82
C LEU A 348 5.29 -18.15 -1.46
N ALA A 349 6.39 -18.89 -1.61
CA ALA A 349 6.46 -20.28 -1.16
C ALA A 349 6.42 -20.38 0.37
N LYS A 350 5.76 -21.42 0.90
CA LYS A 350 5.75 -21.69 2.34
C LYS A 350 7.14 -22.13 2.79
N HIS A 351 7.58 -21.63 3.94
CA HIS A 351 8.89 -21.99 4.47
C HIS A 351 8.93 -23.49 4.89
N PRO A 352 10.00 -24.23 4.56
CA PRO A 352 10.19 -25.61 5.00
C PRO A 352 10.22 -25.70 6.54
N GLY A 353 9.50 -26.66 7.13
CA GLY A 353 9.65 -27.00 8.55
C GLY A 353 8.78 -26.24 9.55
N THR A 354 7.91 -25.31 9.11
CA THR A 354 6.90 -24.73 10.01
C THR A 354 5.89 -25.81 10.42
N LEU A 355 5.87 -26.26 11.68
CA LEU A 355 4.91 -27.27 12.17
C LEU A 355 3.43 -26.83 11.99
N GLY A 356 3.18 -25.52 11.89
CA GLY A 356 1.90 -24.91 11.53
C GLY A 356 1.53 -25.01 10.03
N ALA A 357 2.46 -25.36 9.16
CA ALA A 357 2.20 -25.62 7.73
C ALA A 357 1.37 -26.88 7.50
N MET A 358 1.21 -27.75 8.52
CA MET A 358 0.38 -28.94 8.42
C MET A 358 -1.12 -28.64 8.30
N ILE A 359 -1.61 -27.48 8.75
CA ILE A 359 -3.04 -27.12 8.66
C ILE A 359 -3.21 -25.63 8.35
N GLY A 360 -3.57 -25.30 7.10
CA GLY A 360 -4.23 -24.04 6.76
C GLY A 360 -3.46 -22.72 6.95
N SER A 361 -2.12 -22.74 7.01
CA SER A 361 -1.33 -21.50 6.90
C SER A 361 -1.37 -20.97 5.48
N LEU A 362 -1.82 -19.72 5.33
CA LEU A 362 -1.62 -18.92 4.13
C LEU A 362 -0.14 -18.53 4.02
N SER A 363 0.36 -18.38 2.80
CA SER A 363 1.74 -17.91 2.60
C SER A 363 1.86 -16.39 2.67
N ALA A 364 3.07 -15.90 2.91
CA ALA A 364 3.39 -14.48 2.83
C ALA A 364 3.20 -13.94 1.41
N HIS A 365 2.90 -12.64 1.29
CA HIS A 365 2.65 -11.98 0.01
C HIS A 365 3.65 -10.85 -0.25
N LEU A 366 3.92 -10.61 -1.53
CA LEU A 366 4.80 -9.56 -2.01
C LEU A 366 4.06 -8.71 -3.05
N LEU A 367 3.97 -7.40 -2.83
CA LEU A 367 3.52 -6.46 -3.84
C LEU A 367 4.66 -6.20 -4.82
N LEU A 368 4.45 -6.51 -6.10
CA LEU A 368 5.37 -6.29 -7.19
C LEU A 368 4.85 -5.18 -8.10
N PHE A 369 5.73 -4.26 -8.48
CA PHE A 369 5.42 -3.15 -9.37
C PHE A 369 6.42 -3.09 -10.51
N SER A 370 5.95 -2.78 -11.73
CA SER A 370 6.81 -2.68 -12.92
C SER A 370 7.73 -3.90 -13.11
N ALA A 371 7.25 -5.08 -12.73
CA ALA A 371 7.97 -6.34 -12.80
C ALA A 371 7.27 -7.31 -13.77
N ARG A 372 7.97 -8.39 -14.12
CA ARG A 372 7.37 -9.54 -14.81
C ARG A 372 6.29 -10.21 -13.96
N ASN A 373 5.41 -10.96 -14.62
CA ASN A 373 4.46 -11.83 -13.95
C ASN A 373 5.14 -13.06 -13.33
N PHE A 374 4.67 -13.52 -12.17
CA PHE A 374 5.16 -14.72 -11.51
C PHE A 374 4.06 -15.76 -11.30
N VAL A 375 3.89 -16.66 -12.28
CA VAL A 375 2.90 -17.75 -12.21
C VAL A 375 3.13 -18.62 -10.96
N GLY A 376 2.08 -18.83 -10.18
CA GLY A 376 2.12 -19.70 -9.00
C GLY A 376 0.75 -19.89 -8.35
N PRO A 377 0.68 -20.77 -7.33
CA PRO A 377 -0.56 -21.03 -6.64
C PRO A 377 -1.04 -19.83 -5.84
N PHE A 378 -2.35 -19.73 -5.73
CA PHE A 378 -3.01 -18.86 -4.78
C PHE A 378 -2.60 -19.19 -3.33
N HIS A 379 -2.19 -18.18 -2.56
CA HIS A 379 -1.78 -18.28 -1.15
C HIS A 379 -0.74 -19.36 -0.83
N GLY A 380 0.10 -19.71 -1.81
CA GLY A 380 1.18 -20.67 -1.64
C GLY A 380 0.78 -22.14 -1.66
N GLY A 381 -0.38 -22.49 -2.22
CA GLY A 381 -0.76 -23.88 -2.54
C GLY A 381 -1.82 -24.47 -1.61
N SER A 382 -2.01 -25.80 -1.66
CA SER A 382 -3.13 -26.47 -0.97
C SER A 382 -3.16 -26.25 0.55
N PHE A 383 -4.38 -26.24 1.08
CA PHE A 383 -4.70 -25.96 2.49
C PHE A 383 -4.58 -27.18 3.43
N LEU A 384 -4.46 -28.39 2.90
CA LEU A 384 -4.54 -29.67 3.62
C LEU A 384 -3.38 -30.60 3.30
N PHE A 385 -3.04 -31.47 4.26
CA PHE A 385 -1.90 -32.40 4.38
C PHE A 385 -1.54 -33.31 3.18
N TRP A 386 -2.28 -33.28 2.06
CA TRP A 386 -2.23 -34.34 1.06
C TRP A 386 -1.89 -33.88 -0.36
N ARG A 387 -1.69 -32.57 -0.59
CA ARG A 387 -1.27 -32.04 -1.88
C ARG A 387 -0.28 -30.89 -1.69
N ASP A 388 0.99 -31.20 -1.53
CA ASP A 388 2.04 -30.19 -1.67
C ASP A 388 2.15 -29.84 -3.16
N GLU A 389 1.30 -28.93 -3.62
CA GLU A 389 1.57 -28.24 -4.88
C GLU A 389 2.74 -27.30 -4.63
N PRO A 390 3.91 -27.53 -5.27
CA PRO A 390 5.08 -26.71 -5.01
C PRO A 390 4.82 -25.30 -5.53
N ASN A 391 4.84 -24.32 -4.62
CA ASN A 391 4.90 -22.92 -5.02
C ASN A 391 6.34 -22.61 -5.48
N PRO A 392 6.58 -22.24 -6.76
CA PRO A 392 7.90 -21.93 -7.26
C PRO A 392 8.44 -20.58 -6.75
N ASN A 393 7.59 -19.74 -6.17
CA ASN A 393 7.89 -18.35 -5.82
C ASN A 393 8.62 -18.25 -4.46
N GLN A 394 9.81 -18.85 -4.37
CA GLN A 394 10.74 -18.60 -3.26
C GLN A 394 11.17 -17.13 -3.30
N LEU A 395 11.23 -16.48 -2.14
CA LEU A 395 11.48 -15.03 -2.06
C LEU A 395 12.83 -14.63 -2.67
N ASP A 396 13.89 -15.38 -2.40
CA ASP A 396 15.23 -15.13 -2.93
C ASP A 396 15.27 -15.26 -4.45
N TRP A 397 14.59 -16.27 -5.01
CA TRP A 397 14.46 -16.42 -6.45
C TRP A 397 13.67 -15.27 -7.06
N VAL A 398 12.53 -14.89 -6.50
CA VAL A 398 11.70 -13.78 -7.00
C VAL A 398 12.50 -12.47 -7.01
N LEU A 399 13.09 -12.08 -5.88
CA LEU A 399 13.89 -10.85 -5.79
C LEU A 399 15.12 -10.93 -6.73
N GLY A 400 15.72 -12.10 -6.88
CA GLY A 400 16.78 -12.36 -7.85
C GLY A 400 16.33 -12.12 -9.30
N GLN A 401 15.13 -12.55 -9.67
CA GLN A 401 14.57 -12.28 -11.01
C GLN A 401 14.30 -10.79 -11.20
N VAL A 402 13.65 -10.11 -10.25
CA VAL A 402 13.38 -8.66 -10.33
C VAL A 402 14.67 -7.85 -10.48
N THR A 403 15.75 -8.30 -9.84
CA THR A 403 17.08 -7.67 -9.89
C THR A 403 17.72 -7.72 -11.28
N HIS A 404 17.55 -8.84 -11.98
CA HIS A 404 18.30 -9.15 -13.21
C HIS A 404 17.46 -9.10 -14.49
N ASP A 405 16.15 -8.86 -14.40
CA ASP A 405 15.28 -8.86 -15.58
C ASP A 405 15.48 -7.58 -16.43
N PRO A 406 16.06 -7.71 -17.64
CA PRO A 406 16.31 -6.56 -18.50
C PRO A 406 15.02 -5.97 -19.11
N ASN A 407 13.93 -6.74 -19.16
CA ASN A 407 12.64 -6.29 -19.71
C ASN A 407 11.86 -5.43 -18.71
N PHE A 408 12.21 -5.52 -17.43
CA PHE A 408 11.58 -4.80 -16.33
C PHE A 408 12.62 -3.98 -15.55
N PRO A 409 13.23 -2.96 -16.20
CA PRO A 409 14.34 -2.18 -15.64
C PRO A 409 13.93 -1.33 -14.42
N LEU A 410 12.63 -1.15 -14.19
CA LEU A 410 12.06 -0.37 -13.10
C LEU A 410 11.38 -1.23 -12.03
N GLY A 411 11.47 -2.56 -12.11
CA GLY A 411 10.80 -3.46 -11.17
C GLY A 411 11.26 -3.31 -9.72
N PHE A 412 10.30 -3.28 -8.79
CA PHE A 412 10.56 -3.23 -7.35
C PHE A 412 9.45 -3.92 -6.56
N ALA A 413 9.69 -4.12 -5.26
CA ALA A 413 8.81 -4.92 -4.40
C ALA A 413 8.61 -4.31 -3.00
N TYR A 414 7.42 -4.51 -2.44
CA TYR A 414 7.06 -4.26 -1.05
C TYR A 414 6.52 -5.55 -0.42
N ALA A 415 6.79 -5.79 0.86
CA ALA A 415 6.11 -6.86 1.59
C ALA A 415 4.65 -6.47 1.82
N ALA A 416 3.70 -7.28 1.34
CA ALA A 416 2.27 -7.04 1.53
C ALA A 416 1.85 -7.46 2.94
N HIS A 417 1.05 -6.63 3.61
CA HIS A 417 0.52 -6.83 4.98
C HIS A 417 1.41 -7.72 5.90
N PRO A 418 2.70 -7.38 6.09
CA PRO A 418 3.69 -8.33 6.62
C PRO A 418 3.58 -8.59 8.12
N PHE A 419 2.71 -7.85 8.82
CA PHE A 419 2.54 -7.90 10.26
C PHE A 419 1.07 -8.07 10.62
N SER A 420 0.78 -8.91 11.64
CA SER A 420 -0.58 -9.09 12.16
C SER A 420 -0.60 -9.33 13.67
N ARG A 421 -1.65 -8.82 14.32
CA ARG A 421 -1.84 -8.87 15.77
C ARG A 421 -2.96 -9.78 16.25
N SER A 422 -3.87 -10.21 15.38
CA SER A 422 -5.02 -11.00 15.80
C SER A 422 -4.58 -12.43 16.15
N ARG A 423 -4.99 -12.95 17.31
CA ARG A 423 -4.65 -14.33 17.75
C ARG A 423 -5.29 -15.42 16.89
N LEU A 424 -6.36 -15.08 16.17
CA LEU A 424 -7.02 -15.93 15.18
C LEU A 424 -6.34 -15.81 13.82
N ALA A 425 -5.96 -14.58 13.46
CA ALA A 425 -5.20 -14.27 12.26
C ALA A 425 -3.80 -14.93 12.32
N GLN A 426 -3.06 -14.83 13.42
CA GLN A 426 -1.78 -15.52 13.66
C GLN A 426 -1.83 -17.07 13.48
N ARG A 427 -3.01 -17.69 13.46
CA ARG A 427 -3.19 -19.13 13.21
C ARG A 427 -3.42 -19.48 11.73
N PHE A 428 -3.80 -18.51 10.90
CA PHE A 428 -4.12 -18.68 9.48
C PHE A 428 -3.36 -17.72 8.55
N ASP A 429 -2.63 -16.74 9.08
CA ASP A 429 -2.20 -15.55 8.36
C ASP A 429 -1.03 -15.73 7.38
N THR A 430 -1.09 -14.86 6.38
CA THR A 430 -0.10 -14.45 5.39
C THR A 430 1.10 -13.69 5.99
N VAL A 431 1.52 -13.98 7.22
CA VAL A 431 2.58 -13.20 7.89
C VAL A 431 3.95 -13.57 7.32
N TRP A 432 4.77 -12.54 7.11
CA TRP A 432 6.18 -12.72 6.83
C TRP A 432 6.90 -13.34 8.04
N GLN A 433 7.72 -14.35 7.78
CA GLN A 433 8.55 -14.99 8.80
C GLN A 433 9.90 -14.28 8.93
N ASP A 434 10.59 -14.49 10.05
CA ASP A 434 11.94 -13.92 10.28
C ASP A 434 12.91 -14.26 9.15
N SER A 435 12.83 -15.46 8.57
CA SER A 435 13.65 -15.86 7.42
C SER A 435 13.33 -15.08 6.15
N HIS A 436 12.06 -14.73 5.91
CA HIS A 436 11.71 -13.86 4.79
C HIS A 436 12.30 -12.45 4.97
N PHE A 437 12.25 -11.92 6.20
CA PHE A 437 12.89 -10.63 6.51
C PHE A 437 14.41 -10.72 6.38
N ASP A 438 15.05 -11.79 6.85
CA ASP A 438 16.49 -11.98 6.68
C ASP A 438 16.88 -11.99 5.21
N VAL A 439 16.15 -12.71 4.35
CA VAL A 439 16.40 -12.71 2.90
C VAL A 439 16.20 -11.32 2.30
N ALA A 440 15.05 -10.68 2.51
CA ALA A 440 14.74 -9.40 1.88
C ALA A 440 15.64 -8.25 2.35
N LEU A 441 16.01 -8.24 3.63
CA LEU A 441 16.76 -7.15 4.26
C LEU A 441 18.28 -7.33 4.17
N ARG A 442 18.77 -8.57 4.20
CA ARG A 442 20.22 -8.86 4.16
C ARG A 442 20.70 -9.40 2.83
N GLY A 443 19.81 -9.86 1.96
CA GLY A 443 20.17 -10.33 0.63
C GLY A 443 20.66 -9.19 -0.28
N ASP A 444 21.64 -9.50 -1.11
CA ASP A 444 22.23 -8.57 -2.09
C ASP A 444 21.41 -8.47 -3.37
N PHE A 445 20.13 -8.13 -3.23
CA PHE A 445 19.21 -7.96 -4.36
C PHE A 445 19.28 -6.53 -4.91
N ILE A 446 20.48 -6.15 -5.35
CA ILE A 446 20.80 -4.82 -5.89
C ILE A 446 20.81 -4.88 -7.42
N ARG A 447 19.97 -4.05 -8.05
CA ARG A 447 19.93 -3.87 -9.50
C ARG A 447 21.27 -3.30 -9.98
N LYS A 448 21.85 -3.88 -11.02
CA LYS A 448 23.09 -3.39 -11.65
C LYS A 448 22.78 -2.85 -13.05
N VAL A 449 23.17 -1.61 -13.33
CA VAL A 449 23.04 -0.97 -14.66
C VAL A 449 24.42 -0.65 -15.18
N ASN A 450 24.80 -1.29 -16.30
CA ASN A 450 26.16 -1.22 -16.88
C ASN A 450 27.26 -1.59 -15.87
N GLY A 451 27.01 -2.61 -15.05
CA GLY A 451 27.94 -3.08 -14.02
C GLY A 451 28.02 -2.21 -12.78
N VAL A 452 27.28 -1.09 -12.72
CA VAL A 452 27.22 -0.20 -11.56
C VAL A 452 25.99 -0.56 -10.72
N GLU A 453 26.21 -0.82 -9.44
CA GLU A 453 25.14 -0.99 -8.47
C GLU A 453 24.22 0.23 -8.46
N ARG A 454 22.93 -0.06 -8.55
CA ARG A 454 21.85 0.90 -8.45
C ARG A 454 21.09 0.63 -7.16
N ASP A 455 19.91 0.04 -7.23
CA ASP A 455 19.01 0.00 -6.07
C ASP A 455 18.70 -1.39 -5.59
N PHE A 456 18.42 -1.50 -4.29
CA PHE A 456 17.72 -2.67 -3.78
C PHE A 456 16.33 -2.73 -4.41
N VAL A 457 15.95 -3.89 -4.94
CA VAL A 457 14.62 -4.08 -5.51
C VAL A 457 13.54 -4.18 -4.44
N PHE A 458 13.88 -4.66 -3.24
CA PHE A 458 12.98 -4.67 -2.09
C PHE A 458 13.01 -3.33 -1.36
N LYS A 459 11.88 -2.63 -1.33
CA LYS A 459 11.75 -1.24 -0.88
C LYS A 459 11.25 -1.09 0.54
N GLY A 460 10.41 -2.00 1.01
CA GLY A 460 9.88 -1.92 2.37
C GLY A 460 8.56 -2.65 2.55
N PHE A 461 7.63 -2.04 3.28
CA PHE A 461 6.46 -2.72 3.82
C PHE A 461 5.15 -1.96 3.54
N GLU A 462 4.10 -2.70 3.24
CA GLU A 462 2.73 -2.20 3.36
C GLU A 462 2.29 -2.29 4.83
N LEU A 463 2.26 -1.16 5.52
CA LEU A 463 1.94 -1.14 6.96
C LEU A 463 0.47 -0.86 7.25
N TRP A 464 -0.20 -0.19 6.34
CA TRP A 464 -1.58 0.24 6.50
C TRP A 464 -2.43 -0.36 5.39
N ASN A 465 -2.95 -1.55 5.68
CA ASN A 465 -3.72 -2.36 4.74
C ASN A 465 -5.22 -2.04 4.74
N GLU A 466 -5.77 -1.56 5.86
CA GLU A 466 -7.23 -1.41 6.02
C GLU A 466 -7.57 -0.25 6.98
N LYS A 467 -8.74 0.37 6.80
CA LYS A 467 -9.35 1.28 7.79
C LYS A 467 -10.70 0.74 8.25
N ASP A 468 -10.66 -0.07 9.31
CA ASP A 468 -11.83 -0.72 9.92
C ASP A 468 -12.46 0.13 11.03
N SER A 469 -12.86 1.36 10.70
CA SER A 469 -13.47 2.28 11.67
C SER A 469 -14.81 1.76 12.23
N ARG A 470 -15.46 0.85 11.49
CA ARG A 470 -16.63 0.07 11.90
C ARG A 470 -16.32 -1.41 11.66
N TYR A 471 -16.53 -2.24 12.68
CA TYR A 471 -16.27 -3.68 12.62
C TYR A 471 -17.39 -4.46 13.34
N VAL A 472 -17.90 -5.50 12.68
CA VAL A 472 -18.84 -6.45 13.26
C VAL A 472 -18.38 -7.86 12.96
N GLU A 473 -18.35 -8.73 13.97
CA GLU A 473 -18.07 -10.16 13.86
C GLU A 473 -19.24 -10.94 14.45
N LEU A 474 -19.72 -11.95 13.73
CA LEU A 474 -20.82 -12.83 14.14
C LEU A 474 -20.50 -14.28 13.82
N SER A 475 -21.07 -15.21 14.59
CA SER A 475 -21.06 -16.62 14.20
C SER A 475 -22.03 -16.85 13.04
N ILE A 476 -21.72 -17.76 12.11
CA ILE A 476 -22.64 -18.14 11.03
C ILE A 476 -23.98 -18.70 11.55
N ALA A 477 -24.01 -19.18 12.80
CA ALA A 477 -25.24 -19.60 13.48
C ALA A 477 -26.26 -18.45 13.63
N GLN A 478 -25.80 -17.20 13.56
CA GLN A 478 -26.62 -15.99 13.60
C GLN A 478 -27.05 -15.53 12.19
N ALA A 479 -27.32 -16.48 11.29
CA ALA A 479 -27.68 -16.22 9.89
C ALA A 479 -28.78 -15.15 9.68
N PRO A 480 -29.87 -15.09 10.47
CA PRO A 480 -30.86 -14.01 10.33
C PRO A 480 -30.29 -12.61 10.61
N MET A 481 -29.37 -12.50 11.58
CA MET A 481 -28.71 -11.24 11.91
C MET A 481 -27.70 -10.85 10.84
N ILE A 482 -26.95 -11.81 10.30
CA ILE A 482 -26.04 -11.60 9.17
C ILE A 482 -26.83 -11.10 7.96
N ARG A 483 -27.97 -11.73 7.64
CA ARG A 483 -28.91 -11.27 6.59
C ARG A 483 -29.34 -9.82 6.83
N SER A 484 -29.77 -9.48 8.04
CA SER A 484 -30.16 -8.11 8.39
C SER A 484 -29.00 -7.10 8.25
N LEU A 485 -27.78 -7.47 8.61
CA LEU A 485 -26.58 -6.64 8.51
C LEU A 485 -26.16 -6.41 7.06
N LEU A 486 -26.15 -7.49 6.28
CA LEU A 486 -25.85 -7.44 4.85
C LEU A 486 -26.83 -6.51 4.14
N GLU A 487 -28.12 -6.55 4.48
CA GLU A 487 -29.11 -5.60 3.98
C GLU A 487 -28.86 -4.17 4.44
N ASP A 488 -28.76 -3.95 5.75
CA ASP A 488 -28.58 -2.64 6.35
C ASP A 488 -27.75 -2.74 7.64
N PRO A 489 -26.45 -2.38 7.59
CA PRO A 489 -25.58 -2.50 8.74
C PRO A 489 -25.91 -1.47 9.82
N SER A 490 -26.63 -0.40 9.49
CA SER A 490 -27.13 0.57 10.45
C SER A 490 -28.17 -0.03 11.39
N LYS A 491 -28.65 -1.25 11.18
CA LYS A 491 -29.50 -1.96 12.16
C LYS A 491 -28.72 -2.52 13.35
N ASN A 492 -27.38 -2.50 13.31
CA ASN A 492 -26.53 -3.03 14.36
C ASN A 492 -25.87 -1.90 15.19
N ASP A 493 -26.02 -1.96 16.51
CA ASP A 493 -25.49 -0.92 17.38
C ASP A 493 -23.96 -0.89 17.46
N ARG A 494 -23.28 -2.03 17.26
CA ARG A 494 -21.81 -2.06 17.18
C ARG A 494 -21.32 -1.33 15.94
N TRP A 495 -21.97 -1.55 14.79
CA TRP A 495 -21.68 -0.82 13.56
C TRP A 495 -21.83 0.70 13.75
N LYS A 496 -22.94 1.15 14.36
CA LYS A 496 -23.18 2.58 14.65
C LYS A 496 -22.12 3.18 15.57
N ARG A 497 -21.72 2.46 16.63
CA ARG A 497 -20.72 2.93 17.60
C ARG A 497 -19.30 2.97 17.01
N GLY A 498 -19.01 2.14 16.02
CA GLY A 498 -17.67 1.96 15.46
C GLY A 498 -16.73 1.18 16.37
N GLU A 499 -15.50 0.98 15.89
CA GLU A 499 -14.39 0.35 16.59
C GLU A 499 -13.36 1.42 16.98
N PRO A 500 -13.37 1.95 18.22
CA PRO A 500 -12.46 3.03 18.62
C PRO A 500 -10.98 2.61 18.61
N ASN A 501 -10.69 1.31 18.50
CA ASN A 501 -9.33 0.78 18.39
C ASN A 501 -9.03 0.22 16.98
N TRP A 502 -9.69 0.77 15.96
CA TRP A 502 -9.54 0.36 14.56
C TRP A 502 -8.08 0.32 14.07
N ASP A 503 -7.21 1.13 14.64
CA ASP A 503 -5.80 1.29 14.28
C ASP A 503 -4.85 0.37 15.06
N ASP A 504 -5.34 -0.54 15.91
CA ASP A 504 -4.48 -1.44 16.71
C ASP A 504 -3.49 -2.24 15.83
N SER A 505 -3.93 -2.67 14.64
CA SER A 505 -3.06 -3.36 13.67
C SER A 505 -2.03 -2.40 13.08
N LEU A 506 -2.45 -1.21 12.65
CA LEU A 506 -1.58 -0.17 12.11
C LEU A 506 -0.47 0.23 13.10
N GLN A 507 -0.81 0.46 14.37
CA GLN A 507 0.15 0.84 15.41
C GLN A 507 1.18 -0.26 15.68
N TYR A 508 0.75 -1.52 15.61
CA TYR A 508 1.67 -2.64 15.68
C TYR A 508 2.61 -2.72 14.47
N SER A 509 2.07 -2.58 13.26
CA SER A 509 2.85 -2.55 12.02
C SER A 509 3.88 -1.44 12.04
N LEU A 510 3.49 -0.23 12.45
CA LEU A 510 4.41 0.90 12.62
C LEU A 510 5.51 0.57 13.65
N SER A 511 5.18 -0.03 14.80
CA SER A 511 6.19 -0.43 15.79
C SER A 511 7.22 -1.39 15.22
N ARG A 512 6.77 -2.41 14.50
CA ARG A 512 7.65 -3.41 13.89
C ARG A 512 8.53 -2.77 12.84
N TRP A 513 7.98 -1.85 12.05
CA TRP A 513 8.75 -1.09 11.09
C TRP A 513 9.83 -0.22 11.75
N HIS A 514 9.52 0.52 12.80
CA HIS A 514 10.52 1.29 13.57
C HIS A 514 11.62 0.39 14.16
N GLU A 515 11.29 -0.82 14.61
CA GLU A 515 12.29 -1.83 15.00
C GLU A 515 13.22 -2.21 13.84
N PHE A 516 12.68 -2.41 12.64
CA PHE A 516 13.49 -2.66 11.44
C PHE A 516 14.31 -1.46 11.01
N LEU A 517 13.81 -0.23 11.10
CA LEU A 517 14.59 0.98 10.86
C LEU A 517 15.79 1.07 11.81
N ALA A 518 15.54 0.88 13.11
CA ALA A 518 16.59 0.87 14.13
C ALA A 518 17.65 -0.21 13.86
N GLY A 519 17.24 -1.37 13.36
CA GLY A 519 18.15 -2.45 12.93
C GLY A 519 18.92 -2.11 11.66
N GLY A 520 18.25 -1.57 10.63
CA GLY A 520 18.82 -1.22 9.32
C GLY A 520 19.81 -0.05 9.36
N MET A 521 19.81 0.74 10.43
CA MET A 521 20.85 1.74 10.67
C MET A 521 22.18 1.15 11.18
N ALA A 522 22.20 -0.14 11.56
CA ALA A 522 23.38 -0.81 12.10
C ALA A 522 24.00 -1.85 11.16
N THR A 523 23.45 -2.05 9.97
CA THR A 523 23.80 -3.20 9.11
C THR A 523 25.13 -3.07 8.39
N ALA A 524 25.80 -4.22 8.27
CA ALA A 524 26.97 -4.45 7.43
C ALA A 524 26.57 -5.36 6.26
N ASN A 525 27.30 -5.28 5.15
CA ASN A 525 27.14 -6.24 4.06
C ASN A 525 27.54 -7.64 4.56
N PRO A 526 26.70 -8.67 4.44
CA PRO A 526 27.02 -10.02 4.93
C PRO A 526 28.28 -10.63 4.31
N GLU A 527 28.59 -10.27 3.05
CA GLU A 527 29.77 -10.75 2.33
C GLU A 527 31.01 -9.89 2.59
N ARG A 528 30.81 -8.66 3.09
CA ARG A 528 31.86 -7.70 3.43
C ARG A 528 31.56 -7.04 4.78
N GLU A 529 31.95 -7.70 5.86
CA GLU A 529 31.73 -7.19 7.23
C GLU A 529 32.33 -5.80 7.48
N ASP A 530 33.30 -5.39 6.67
CA ASP A 530 33.92 -4.07 6.75
C ASP A 530 33.19 -2.96 5.97
N VAL A 531 32.19 -3.33 5.17
CA VAL A 531 31.30 -2.37 4.50
C VAL A 531 30.05 -2.19 5.34
N LYS A 532 29.86 -0.99 5.86
CA LYS A 532 28.64 -0.60 6.58
C LYS A 532 27.86 0.43 5.79
N PHE A 533 26.55 0.23 5.69
CA PHE A 533 25.64 1.15 5.04
C PHE A 533 24.29 1.13 5.76
N VAL A 534 23.49 2.17 5.55
CA VAL A 534 22.14 2.23 6.10
C VAL A 534 21.17 1.57 5.14
N ARG A 535 20.53 0.46 5.56
CA ARG A 535 19.44 -0.12 4.78
C ARG A 535 18.18 0.72 4.96
N LYS A 536 17.81 1.45 3.91
CA LYS A 536 16.58 2.24 3.88
C LYS A 536 15.37 1.35 3.61
N LEU A 537 14.29 1.60 4.34
CA LEU A 537 13.05 0.85 4.30
C LEU A 537 11.89 1.82 4.32
N PHE A 538 11.05 1.73 3.29
CA PHE A 538 9.91 2.61 3.09
C PHE A 538 8.61 1.93 3.49
N ILE A 539 7.55 2.74 3.52
CA ILE A 539 6.20 2.34 3.88
C ILE A 539 5.23 2.74 2.80
N VAL A 540 4.21 1.90 2.61
CA VAL A 540 3.05 2.15 1.73
C VAL A 540 1.75 1.75 2.41
N ALA A 541 0.65 2.28 1.88
CA ALA A 541 -0.72 2.00 2.28
C ALA A 541 -1.57 1.68 1.06
N GLY A 542 -2.32 0.60 1.15
CA GLY A 542 -3.39 0.22 0.24
C GLY A 542 -4.54 -0.37 1.03
N SER A 543 -5.72 -0.49 0.43
CA SER A 543 -6.93 -0.94 1.12
C SER A 543 -7.08 -2.45 1.13
N ASP A 544 -6.30 -3.18 0.33
CA ASP A 544 -6.51 -4.61 0.05
C ASP A 544 -7.98 -4.89 -0.27
N ALA A 545 -8.63 -3.94 -0.95
CA ALA A 545 -10.02 -4.06 -1.34
C ALA A 545 -10.13 -5.08 -2.47
N HIS A 546 -11.02 -6.05 -2.29
CA HIS A 546 -11.24 -7.14 -3.26
C HIS A 546 -12.52 -6.85 -4.05
N GLY A 547 -12.54 -5.70 -4.72
CA GLY A 547 -13.76 -5.12 -5.28
C GLY A 547 -14.67 -4.47 -4.25
N ASP A 548 -14.17 -4.19 -3.03
CA ASP A 548 -14.92 -3.52 -1.96
C ASP A 548 -14.87 -1.99 -2.14
N PHE A 549 -15.96 -1.38 -2.64
CA PHE A 549 -16.05 0.06 -2.89
C PHE A 549 -16.82 0.82 -1.80
N ASN A 550 -17.78 0.19 -1.10
CA ASN A 550 -18.50 0.81 0.02
C ASN A 550 -18.06 0.25 1.37
N ARG A 551 -18.05 -1.09 1.48
CA ARG A 551 -17.76 -1.83 2.71
C ARG A 551 -17.34 -3.27 2.38
N ARG A 552 -16.56 -3.86 3.26
CA ARG A 552 -16.10 -5.25 3.17
C ARG A 552 -17.05 -6.20 3.91
N SER A 553 -17.40 -7.33 3.32
CA SER A 553 -18.15 -8.40 4.02
C SER A 553 -17.63 -9.79 3.68
N ASP A 554 -17.12 -10.51 4.66
CA ASP A 554 -16.38 -11.76 4.42
C ASP A 554 -16.83 -12.85 5.42
N VAL A 555 -16.61 -14.11 5.05
CA VAL A 555 -16.91 -15.28 5.86
C VAL A 555 -15.64 -16.15 5.92
N ALA A 556 -15.10 -16.39 7.11
CA ALA A 556 -14.00 -17.35 7.30
C ALA A 556 -14.46 -18.76 6.89
N GLY A 557 -14.21 -19.11 5.62
CA GLY A 557 -14.48 -20.44 5.06
C GLY A 557 -13.26 -21.34 4.99
N ARG A 558 -12.05 -20.78 5.12
CA ARG A 558 -10.83 -21.39 4.53
C ARG A 558 -10.24 -22.59 5.29
N GLY A 559 -10.31 -22.63 6.62
CA GLY A 559 -9.62 -23.68 7.39
C GLY A 559 -10.44 -24.93 7.71
N PHE A 560 -11.76 -24.86 7.65
CA PHE A 560 -12.62 -25.88 8.27
C PHE A 560 -13.63 -26.53 7.33
N SER A 561 -13.82 -26.02 6.10
CA SER A 561 -14.77 -26.55 5.11
C SER A 561 -14.56 -28.03 4.75
N SER A 562 -13.43 -28.60 5.15
CA SER A 562 -13.05 -30.01 4.99
C SER A 562 -13.18 -30.87 6.26
N MET A 563 -13.56 -30.31 7.41
CA MET A 563 -13.83 -31.07 8.64
C MET A 563 -15.27 -31.61 8.68
N PRO A 564 -15.58 -32.67 9.45
CA PRO A 564 -16.96 -33.17 9.59
C PRO A 564 -17.95 -32.09 10.05
N SER A 565 -19.15 -32.09 9.46
CA SER A 565 -20.12 -30.99 9.46
C SER A 565 -20.60 -30.47 10.83
N ILE A 566 -20.46 -31.26 11.89
CA ILE A 566 -20.90 -30.90 13.25
C ILE A 566 -19.88 -30.00 13.99
N LEU A 567 -18.58 -30.20 13.79
CA LEU A 567 -17.53 -29.34 14.38
C LEU A 567 -17.40 -28.04 13.58
N LEU A 568 -17.66 -28.12 12.28
CA LEU A 568 -17.60 -27.06 11.28
C LEU A 568 -18.45 -25.82 11.61
N ARG A 569 -19.64 -26.01 12.19
CA ARG A 569 -20.56 -24.92 12.53
C ARG A 569 -20.07 -24.04 13.68
N LEU A 570 -19.18 -24.56 14.53
CA LEU A 570 -18.65 -23.82 15.70
C LEU A 570 -17.52 -22.85 15.33
N PHE A 571 -16.93 -22.95 14.13
CA PHE A 571 -15.72 -22.21 13.74
C PHE A 571 -15.88 -21.29 12.52
N LYS A 572 -17.11 -21.13 11.99
CA LYS A 572 -17.39 -20.19 10.90
C LYS A 572 -17.86 -18.84 11.44
N PHE A 573 -17.12 -17.79 11.12
CA PHE A 573 -17.43 -16.41 11.49
C PHE A 573 -17.67 -15.58 10.23
N PHE A 574 -18.64 -14.69 10.31
CA PHE A 574 -18.88 -13.61 9.36
C PHE A 574 -18.29 -12.35 9.98
N TRP A 575 -17.55 -11.56 9.20
CA TRP A 575 -17.23 -10.20 9.57
C TRP A 575 -17.62 -9.21 8.49
N MET A 576 -17.90 -8.00 8.93
CA MET A 576 -18.15 -6.85 8.09
C MET A 576 -17.34 -5.68 8.62
N THR A 577 -16.65 -5.00 7.72
CA THR A 577 -15.90 -3.79 8.04
C THR A 577 -16.28 -2.68 7.07
N ASP A 578 -16.05 -1.43 7.45
CA ASP A 578 -16.21 -0.32 6.51
C ASP A 578 -14.97 -0.11 5.63
N ASN A 579 -13.96 -0.97 5.65
CA ASN A 579 -12.82 -0.83 4.72
C ASN A 579 -13.29 -0.87 3.25
N ALA A 580 -12.66 -0.08 2.40
CA ALA A 580 -13.03 0.08 1.00
C ALA A 580 -11.93 0.78 0.19
N PHE A 581 -11.97 0.61 -1.13
CA PHE A 581 -11.06 1.25 -2.09
C PHE A 581 -10.89 2.75 -1.82
N GLY A 582 -9.62 3.18 -1.73
CA GLY A 582 -9.23 4.57 -1.54
C GLY A 582 -9.44 5.15 -0.13
N LYS A 583 -9.97 4.38 0.84
CA LYS A 583 -10.06 4.87 2.24
C LYS A 583 -8.70 5.09 2.87
N VAL A 584 -7.73 4.25 2.53
CA VAL A 584 -6.32 4.39 2.88
C VAL A 584 -5.53 4.41 1.58
N ARG A 585 -4.50 5.24 1.50
CA ARG A 585 -3.76 5.46 0.25
C ARG A 585 -2.35 5.98 0.53
N THR A 586 -1.49 5.76 -0.45
CA THR A 586 -0.16 6.38 -0.53
C THR A 586 -0.24 7.58 -1.46
N VAL A 587 0.12 8.77 -0.96
CA VAL A 587 0.24 9.96 -1.80
C VAL A 587 1.72 10.22 -2.07
N VAL A 588 2.11 10.25 -3.33
CA VAL A 588 3.50 10.42 -3.77
C VAL A 588 3.74 11.76 -4.46
N ASP A 589 4.93 12.31 -4.29
CA ASP A 589 5.40 13.49 -5.04
C ASP A 589 6.00 13.06 -6.39
N ALA A 590 5.21 13.13 -7.45
CA ALA A 590 5.66 12.79 -8.80
C ALA A 590 6.46 13.91 -9.49
N THR A 591 6.65 15.07 -8.85
CA THR A 591 7.27 16.26 -9.46
C THR A 591 8.71 16.49 -9.05
N SER A 592 9.10 16.09 -7.84
CA SER A 592 10.47 16.32 -7.36
C SER A 592 11.51 15.39 -7.99
N LEU A 593 11.09 14.31 -8.65
CA LEU A 593 12.00 13.34 -9.27
C LEU A 593 12.17 13.58 -10.77
N VAL A 594 13.35 14.08 -11.14
CA VAL A 594 13.82 14.13 -12.54
C VAL A 594 14.72 12.91 -12.79
N HIS A 595 14.11 11.74 -13.00
CA HIS A 595 14.89 10.53 -13.29
C HIS A 595 15.08 10.34 -14.79
N PRO A 596 16.32 10.11 -15.29
CA PRO A 596 16.59 9.97 -16.73
C PRO A 596 15.81 8.85 -17.43
N SER A 597 15.42 7.80 -16.69
CA SER A 597 14.62 6.69 -17.21
C SER A 597 13.10 6.92 -17.15
N ALA A 598 12.64 8.02 -16.53
CA ALA A 598 11.22 8.36 -16.46
C ALA A 598 10.85 9.23 -17.66
N THR A 599 10.27 8.63 -18.69
CA THR A 599 9.87 9.32 -19.92
C THR A 599 8.49 9.96 -19.82
N ASN A 600 7.71 9.59 -18.80
CA ASN A 600 6.35 10.07 -18.58
C ASN A 600 6.03 10.23 -17.08
N GLU A 601 4.87 10.81 -16.78
CA GLU A 601 4.44 11.13 -15.42
C GLU A 601 4.21 9.89 -14.55
N GLN A 602 3.79 8.80 -15.17
CA GLN A 602 3.41 7.57 -14.49
C GLN A 602 4.66 6.83 -14.01
N GLN A 603 5.69 6.77 -14.86
CA GLN A 603 7.01 6.29 -14.45
C GLN A 603 7.59 7.14 -13.33
N ARG A 604 7.41 8.48 -13.38
CA ARG A 604 7.83 9.35 -12.26
C ARG A 604 7.09 9.02 -10.97
N ALA A 605 5.79 8.78 -11.02
CA ALA A 605 5.00 8.43 -9.85
C ALA A 605 5.36 7.05 -9.26
N LEU A 606 5.57 6.04 -10.11
CA LEU A 606 6.02 4.71 -9.68
C LEU A 606 7.46 4.73 -9.14
N LEU A 607 8.35 5.50 -9.75
CA LEU A 607 9.68 5.73 -9.21
C LEU A 607 9.62 6.50 -7.90
N ALA A 608 8.72 7.46 -7.77
CA ALA A 608 8.51 8.17 -6.52
C ALA A 608 8.09 7.20 -5.40
N LEU A 609 7.17 6.28 -5.71
CA LEU A 609 6.81 5.18 -4.82
C LEU A 609 8.00 4.27 -4.50
N ALA A 610 8.82 3.91 -5.49
CA ALA A 610 10.01 3.08 -5.32
C ALA A 610 11.10 3.74 -4.46
N HIS A 611 11.17 5.07 -4.47
CA HIS A 611 12.12 5.89 -3.73
C HIS A 611 11.54 6.45 -2.42
N GLY A 612 10.34 6.01 -2.05
CA GLY A 612 9.71 6.37 -0.79
C GLY A 612 9.24 7.82 -0.70
N GLN A 613 9.14 8.58 -1.81
CA GLN A 613 8.60 9.95 -1.81
C GLN A 613 7.09 9.96 -1.68
N GLY A 614 6.61 9.46 -0.56
CA GLY A 614 5.20 9.48 -0.28
C GLY A 614 4.87 9.38 1.19
N VAL A 615 3.58 9.59 1.44
CA VAL A 615 2.96 9.54 2.74
C VAL A 615 1.77 8.61 2.70
N LEU A 616 1.59 7.85 3.77
CA LEU A 616 0.41 7.01 3.99
C LEU A 616 -0.65 7.88 4.62
N THR A 617 -1.88 7.82 4.15
CA THR A 617 -2.96 8.65 4.67
C THR A 617 -4.34 8.05 4.47
N ASP A 618 -5.26 8.40 5.36
CA ASP A 618 -6.70 8.23 5.16
C ASP A 618 -7.44 9.57 5.02
N GLY A 619 -6.73 10.69 5.01
CA GLY A 619 -7.29 12.02 5.10
C GLY A 619 -6.25 13.11 4.76
N PRO A 620 -5.65 13.79 5.76
CA PRO A 620 -4.69 14.88 5.55
C PRO A 620 -3.40 14.40 4.91
N VAL A 621 -2.67 15.30 4.25
CA VAL A 621 -1.34 15.00 3.66
C VAL A 621 -0.32 15.92 4.32
N LEU A 622 0.77 15.33 4.82
CA LEU A 622 1.92 16.06 5.34
C LEU A 622 3.00 16.16 4.26
N ASP A 623 3.61 17.33 4.17
CA ASP A 623 4.85 17.55 3.44
C ASP A 623 5.88 18.07 4.45
N PHE A 624 7.10 17.58 4.35
CA PHE A 624 8.18 18.01 5.22
C PHE A 624 9.52 18.01 4.52
N LYS A 625 10.39 18.87 5.03
CA LYS A 625 11.74 19.06 4.57
C LYS A 625 12.66 19.05 5.78
N LEU A 626 13.81 18.42 5.60
CA LEU A 626 14.93 18.54 6.52
C LEU A 626 15.92 19.54 5.93
N ASP A 627 16.70 20.14 6.80
CA ASP A 627 17.94 20.82 6.48
C ASP A 627 19.00 20.35 7.48
N SER A 628 20.07 19.74 6.96
CA SER A 628 21.18 19.20 7.74
C SER A 628 22.10 20.28 8.29
N ASP A 629 22.16 21.42 7.63
CA ASP A 629 23.01 22.56 7.97
C ASP A 629 22.30 23.84 7.52
N GLY A 630 21.46 24.37 8.42
CA GLY A 630 20.63 25.56 8.18
C GLY A 630 21.37 26.76 7.58
N HIS A 631 22.69 26.78 7.72
CA HIS A 631 23.54 27.91 7.39
C HIS A 631 24.27 27.81 6.04
N PHE A 632 24.11 26.75 5.25
CA PHE A 632 24.92 26.59 4.02
C PHE A 632 24.10 26.35 2.75
N ASP A 633 24.28 27.20 1.72
CA ASP A 633 23.73 26.99 0.37
C ASP A 633 24.73 26.20 -0.50
N ALA A 634 24.42 24.95 -0.79
CA ALA A 634 25.28 24.10 -1.64
C ALA A 634 25.32 24.54 -3.12
N ARG A 635 24.33 25.28 -3.62
CA ARG A 635 24.24 25.74 -5.02
C ARG A 635 25.13 26.96 -5.26
N THR A 636 25.07 27.95 -4.37
CA THR A 636 25.88 29.19 -4.46
C THR A 636 27.18 29.08 -3.69
N GLN A 637 27.33 28.09 -2.81
CA GLN A 637 28.49 27.86 -1.95
C GLN A 637 28.73 28.98 -0.94
N THR A 638 27.64 29.45 -0.31
CA THR A 638 27.63 30.56 0.64
C THR A 638 27.23 30.09 2.04
N TRP A 639 27.78 30.72 3.08
CA TRP A 639 27.41 30.47 4.48
C TRP A 639 26.62 31.65 5.03
N HIS A 640 25.56 31.39 5.80
CA HIS A 640 24.62 32.40 6.26
C HIS A 640 24.26 32.15 7.72
N GLU A 641 24.67 33.05 8.61
CA GLU A 641 24.42 32.91 10.06
C GLU A 641 22.93 32.96 10.44
N GLU A 642 22.07 33.53 9.58
CA GLU A 642 20.64 33.74 9.88
C GLU A 642 19.68 32.96 8.97
N LEU A 643 20.14 32.50 7.79
CA LEU A 643 19.27 31.80 6.85
C LEU A 643 19.08 30.34 7.26
N ARG A 644 18.01 29.74 6.75
CA ARG A 644 17.51 28.39 7.07
C ARG A 644 16.81 27.84 5.82
N TYR A 645 17.01 26.58 5.47
CA TYR A 645 16.32 25.86 4.38
C TYR A 645 16.58 26.40 2.96
N GLU A 646 17.83 26.79 2.65
CA GLU A 646 18.16 27.35 1.34
C GLU A 646 18.02 26.32 0.20
N ASP A 647 18.39 25.06 0.46
CA ASP A 647 18.27 23.98 -0.53
C ASP A 647 17.51 22.73 -0.09
N ASP A 648 17.03 22.69 1.16
CA ASP A 648 16.22 21.62 1.75
C ASP A 648 16.92 20.25 1.71
N GLU A 649 18.11 20.14 2.31
CA GLU A 649 18.88 18.90 2.35
C GLU A 649 18.18 17.75 3.10
N GLY A 650 18.02 16.61 2.44
CA GLY A 650 17.43 15.42 3.06
C GLY A 650 15.91 15.35 2.95
N ARG A 651 15.31 15.89 1.89
CA ARG A 651 13.91 15.60 1.57
C ARG A 651 13.67 14.10 1.44
N ILE A 652 12.47 13.67 1.77
CA ILE A 652 12.04 12.35 1.35
C ILE A 652 11.92 12.33 -0.16
N GLY A 653 12.75 11.49 -0.75
CA GLY A 653 12.52 10.91 -2.04
C GLY A 653 13.07 11.67 -3.25
N GLY A 654 13.40 12.96 -3.12
CA GLY A 654 13.61 13.83 -4.28
C GLY A 654 15.04 14.34 -4.44
N ASP A 655 15.83 13.60 -5.23
CA ASP A 655 16.90 14.09 -6.14
C ASP A 655 17.43 12.95 -7.05
N GLY A 656 17.27 11.68 -6.65
CA GLY A 656 17.67 10.47 -7.40
C GLY A 656 19.20 10.34 -7.65
N ALA A 657 19.82 9.17 -7.72
CA ALA A 657 19.33 7.81 -7.57
C ALA A 657 19.92 7.23 -6.29
N LEU A 658 19.06 6.45 -5.61
CA LEU A 658 19.37 5.48 -4.54
C LEU A 658 19.63 6.13 -3.21
N ASP A 659 18.62 5.99 -2.35
CA ASP A 659 18.49 6.47 -0.99
C ASP A 659 17.20 7.28 -0.73
N GLY A 660 16.33 7.43 -1.74
CA GLY A 660 15.21 8.36 -1.63
C GLY A 660 15.70 9.81 -1.62
N GLY A 661 16.66 10.16 -2.47
CA GLY A 661 16.96 11.53 -2.85
C GLY A 661 18.00 12.27 -2.02
N ARG A 662 18.26 11.92 -0.75
CA ARG A 662 19.48 12.23 0.04
C ARG A 662 19.38 11.70 1.48
N THR A 663 20.36 10.93 1.93
CA THR A 663 20.69 10.80 3.36
C THR A 663 21.33 12.09 3.82
N ALA A 664 20.78 12.72 4.87
CA ALA A 664 21.30 13.99 5.38
C ALA A 664 22.56 13.75 6.22
N LEU A 665 23.70 14.18 5.72
CA LEU A 665 24.94 14.29 6.48
C LEU A 665 24.83 15.51 7.39
N VAL A 666 24.80 15.28 8.70
CA VAL A 666 24.68 16.32 9.71
C VAL A 666 26.02 16.46 10.42
N ALA A 667 26.51 17.68 10.58
CA ALA A 667 27.68 17.97 11.41
C ALA A 667 27.51 17.37 12.83
N ALA A 668 28.35 16.41 13.21
CA ALA A 668 28.27 15.75 14.50
C ALA A 668 28.60 16.73 15.62
N GLY A 669 27.70 16.91 16.59
CA GLY A 669 27.82 18.01 17.54
C GLY A 669 27.00 19.25 17.19
N SER A 670 26.43 19.32 15.97
CA SER A 670 25.47 20.37 15.59
C SER A 670 24.18 20.28 16.42
N ALA A 671 23.72 21.43 16.88
CA ALA A 671 22.55 21.55 17.73
C ALA A 671 21.20 21.45 16.98
N GLU A 672 21.21 21.52 15.63
CA GLU A 672 19.99 21.84 14.87
C GLU A 672 19.92 21.13 13.50
N PRO A 673 19.63 19.81 13.42
CA PRO A 673 18.86 19.34 12.28
C PRO A 673 17.52 20.10 12.30
N MET A 674 17.26 20.86 11.24
CA MET A 674 16.11 21.73 11.15
C MET A 674 15.05 21.05 10.31
N MET A 675 13.82 20.94 10.80
CA MET A 675 12.72 20.37 10.02
C MET A 675 11.67 21.44 9.79
N ARG A 676 11.18 21.58 8.57
CA ARG A 676 9.95 22.33 8.32
C ARG A 676 8.90 21.42 7.77
N TYR A 677 7.66 21.71 8.13
CA TYR A 677 6.53 20.91 7.68
C TYR A 677 5.39 21.83 7.27
N ARG A 678 4.52 21.30 6.43
CA ARG A 678 3.21 21.87 6.12
C ARG A 678 2.25 20.71 5.95
N TRP A 679 0.96 21.00 6.00
CA TRP A 679 -0.05 20.00 5.71
C TRP A 679 -1.10 20.59 4.79
N ASN A 680 -1.80 19.69 4.11
CA ASN A 680 -3.07 19.99 3.50
C ASN A 680 -4.15 19.09 4.12
N GLY A 681 -5.30 19.66 4.42
CA GLY A 681 -6.44 18.99 5.00
C GLY A 681 -7.74 19.61 4.51
N SER A 682 -8.86 18.91 4.71
CA SER A 682 -10.19 19.46 4.44
C SER A 682 -11.15 19.00 5.52
N SER A 683 -12.25 19.73 5.71
CA SER A 683 -13.26 19.41 6.73
C SER A 683 -13.77 17.96 6.64
N SER A 684 -13.90 17.43 5.41
CA SER A 684 -14.30 16.04 5.12
C SER A 684 -13.31 14.99 5.62
N PHE A 685 -12.06 15.41 5.86
CA PHE A 685 -10.96 14.57 6.34
C PHE A 685 -10.41 15.02 7.70
N GLY A 686 -11.29 15.56 8.54
CA GLY A 686 -10.98 15.98 9.91
C GLY A 686 -10.45 17.40 10.05
N GLY A 687 -10.35 18.15 8.95
CA GLY A 687 -9.90 19.55 8.94
C GLY A 687 -8.42 19.69 9.23
N ASP A 688 -8.09 20.65 10.11
CA ASP A 688 -6.72 20.89 10.54
C ASP A 688 -6.17 19.78 11.44
N LEU A 689 -4.85 19.64 11.44
CA LEU A 689 -4.16 18.77 12.37
C LEU A 689 -4.27 19.33 13.79
N GLU A 690 -4.64 18.47 14.74
CA GLU A 690 -4.61 18.80 16.17
C GLU A 690 -3.23 18.54 16.76
N ARG A 691 -2.49 17.59 16.18
CA ARG A 691 -1.19 17.12 16.69
C ARG A 691 -0.28 16.63 15.57
N ILE A 692 1.00 16.99 15.68
CA ILE A 692 2.08 16.42 14.88
C ILE A 692 3.10 15.76 15.81
N GLU A 693 3.38 14.50 15.55
CA GLU A 693 4.35 13.68 16.28
C GLU A 693 5.63 13.52 15.46
N VAL A 694 6.79 13.64 16.11
CA VAL A 694 8.10 13.41 15.51
C VAL A 694 8.70 12.13 16.06
N TYR A 695 8.78 11.11 15.21
CA TYR A 695 9.39 9.82 15.50
C TYR A 695 10.88 9.88 15.18
N LEU A 696 11.72 9.43 16.12
CA LEU A 696 13.17 9.40 15.96
C LEU A 696 13.67 8.02 16.37
N ASP A 697 14.13 7.24 15.40
CA ASP A 697 14.80 5.95 15.63
C ASP A 697 16.31 6.14 15.67
N THR A 698 16.98 5.32 16.49
CA THR A 698 18.45 5.21 16.51
C THR A 698 18.87 3.74 16.60
N PRO A 699 20.13 3.37 16.26
CA PRO A 699 20.64 2.02 16.37
C PRO A 699 20.33 1.36 17.72
N GLY A 700 19.58 0.25 17.67
CA GLY A 700 19.18 -0.53 18.84
C GLY A 700 18.17 0.14 19.77
N LYS A 701 17.60 1.28 19.39
CA LYS A 701 16.60 2.03 20.17
C LYS A 701 15.50 2.58 19.25
N PRO A 702 14.54 1.71 18.86
CA PRO A 702 13.36 2.15 18.13
C PRO A 702 12.41 2.95 19.02
N VAL A 703 11.43 3.60 18.38
CA VAL A 703 10.26 4.15 19.06
C VAL A 703 9.55 3.10 19.91
N LYS A 704 9.07 3.49 21.09
CA LYS A 704 8.39 2.58 22.03
C LYS A 704 6.88 2.60 21.83
N LEU A 705 6.25 1.44 21.95
CA LEU A 705 4.81 1.34 22.13
C LEU A 705 4.41 1.72 23.56
N VAL A 706 3.37 2.54 23.67
CA VAL A 706 2.73 2.91 24.94
C VAL A 706 1.24 2.60 24.89
N GLN A 707 0.72 2.12 26.02
CA GLN A 707 -0.70 1.88 26.17
C GLN A 707 -1.41 3.20 26.50
N VAL A 708 -2.30 3.64 25.62
CA VAL A 708 -3.14 4.82 25.84
C VAL A 708 -4.54 4.36 26.23
N LYS A 709 -5.07 4.96 27.30
CA LYS A 709 -6.47 4.77 27.68
C LYS A 709 -7.36 5.52 26.69
N ARG A 710 -7.99 4.78 25.78
CA ARG A 710 -9.11 5.30 24.95
C ARG A 710 -10.45 5.07 25.66
N ASN A 711 -11.55 5.53 25.07
CA ASN A 711 -12.92 5.37 25.62
C ASN A 711 -13.29 3.91 25.97
N THR A 712 -12.55 2.93 25.45
CA THR A 712 -12.69 1.47 25.73
C THR A 712 -11.55 0.87 26.57
N GLY A 713 -10.59 1.69 27.02
CA GLY A 713 -9.60 1.35 28.03
C GLY A 713 -8.28 0.75 27.54
N LYS A 714 -8.12 0.42 26.25
CA LYS A 714 -6.84 -0.06 25.68
C LYS A 714 -6.73 0.32 24.21
N ALA A 715 -5.70 1.06 23.85
CA ALA A 715 -5.08 1.04 22.53
C ALA A 715 -3.58 1.16 22.71
N GLU A 716 -2.81 0.65 21.76
CA GLU A 716 -1.36 0.87 21.74
C GLU A 716 -1.05 1.91 20.69
N VAL A 717 -0.18 2.85 21.04
CA VAL A 717 0.35 3.84 20.08
C VAL A 717 1.85 3.93 20.23
N LEU A 718 2.52 4.41 19.20
CA LEU A 718 3.93 4.75 19.26
C LEU A 718 4.17 6.06 20.01
N GLU A 719 5.21 6.11 20.85
CA GLU A 719 5.61 7.29 21.61
C GLU A 719 6.68 8.08 20.83
N PRO A 720 6.34 9.24 20.24
CA PRO A 720 7.34 10.06 19.56
C PRO A 720 8.41 10.58 20.52
N THR A 721 9.57 10.96 19.97
CA THR A 721 10.62 11.61 20.76
C THR A 721 10.27 13.05 21.07
N ALA A 722 9.47 13.70 20.22
CA ALA A 722 8.98 15.05 20.45
C ALA A 722 7.65 15.35 19.73
N LEU A 723 7.00 16.45 20.13
CA LEU A 723 5.75 16.95 19.55
C LEU A 723 5.97 18.32 18.91
N ALA A 724 5.54 18.46 17.65
CA ALA A 724 5.47 19.74 16.95
C ALA A 724 4.08 20.37 17.12
N ASP A 725 4.04 21.70 17.31
CA ASP A 725 2.77 22.42 17.41
C ASP A 725 2.27 22.78 16.02
N PRO A 726 1.22 22.09 15.51
CA PRO A 726 0.66 22.41 14.20
C PRO A 726 0.12 23.84 14.13
N ARG A 727 0.03 24.60 15.23
CA ARG A 727 -0.42 26.00 15.24
C ARG A 727 0.72 27.04 15.23
N SER A 728 1.99 26.62 15.10
CA SER A 728 3.12 27.56 14.99
C SER A 728 2.98 28.49 13.76
N PRO A 729 3.39 29.76 13.80
CA PRO A 729 3.26 30.66 12.65
C PRO A 729 3.86 30.05 11.38
N ALA A 730 3.12 30.13 10.28
CA ALA A 730 3.59 29.69 8.97
C ALA A 730 4.25 30.83 8.20
N ASP A 731 5.21 30.50 7.33
CA ASP A 731 5.74 31.43 6.33
C ASP A 731 4.72 31.68 5.18
N ALA A 732 5.14 32.46 4.18
CA ALA A 732 4.28 32.83 3.05
C ALA A 732 3.82 31.61 2.21
N ASP A 733 4.58 30.53 2.25
CA ASP A 733 4.33 29.28 1.51
C ASP A 733 3.63 28.21 2.37
N GLY A 734 3.23 28.58 3.59
CA GLY A 734 2.51 27.72 4.53
C GLY A 734 3.42 26.78 5.33
N TRP A 735 4.75 26.90 5.22
CA TRP A 735 5.69 26.08 5.98
C TRP A 735 5.85 26.56 7.41
N ARG A 736 6.05 25.60 8.31
CA ARG A 736 6.25 25.82 9.73
C ARG A 736 7.55 25.19 10.17
N GLU A 737 8.35 25.97 10.87
CA GLU A 737 9.63 25.52 11.37
C GLU A 737 9.48 24.67 12.65
N ALA A 738 10.25 23.60 12.74
CA ALA A 738 10.42 22.72 13.86
C ALA A 738 11.92 22.42 14.05
N VAL A 739 12.57 23.18 14.92
CA VAL A 739 13.91 22.83 15.41
C VAL A 739 13.76 21.65 16.36
N VAL A 740 14.29 20.47 15.98
CA VAL A 740 14.08 19.21 16.71
C VAL A 740 14.46 19.32 18.19
N SER A 741 15.54 20.04 18.50
CA SER A 741 16.01 20.29 19.87
C SER A 741 15.10 21.20 20.71
N ARG A 742 14.19 21.96 20.08
CA ARG A 742 13.24 22.89 20.73
C ARG A 742 11.83 22.30 20.87
N LEU A 743 11.57 21.11 20.31
CA LEU A 743 10.25 20.50 20.34
C LEU A 743 9.84 20.03 21.75
N LYS A 744 8.55 20.17 22.06
CA LYS A 744 8.00 19.82 23.37
C LYS A 744 8.08 18.31 23.59
N GLY A 745 8.55 17.89 24.75
CA GLY A 745 8.62 16.46 25.11
C GLY A 745 9.93 15.77 24.73
N ALA A 746 10.85 16.45 24.03
CA ALA A 746 12.24 16.01 23.92
C ALA A 746 12.81 15.84 25.34
N ARG A 747 12.94 14.60 25.81
CA ARG A 747 13.48 14.31 27.15
C ARG A 747 14.99 14.52 27.13
N GLY A 748 15.37 15.76 27.43
CA GLY A 748 16.73 16.29 27.30
C GLY A 748 16.82 17.18 26.07
N PRO A 749 17.83 18.06 25.95
CA PRO A 749 18.19 18.53 24.61
C PRO A 749 18.31 17.26 23.77
N VAL A 750 17.74 17.24 22.56
CA VAL A 750 18.19 16.29 21.55
C VAL A 750 19.64 16.69 21.30
N GLY A 751 20.51 16.30 22.23
CA GLY A 751 21.89 16.74 22.30
C GLY A 751 22.49 16.28 21.02
N ALA A 752 23.13 17.21 20.32
CA ALA A 752 23.60 17.08 18.95
C ALA A 752 23.68 15.65 18.42
N LEU A 753 23.02 15.37 17.30
CA LEU A 753 22.96 14.03 16.68
C LEU A 753 24.32 13.33 16.80
N LYS A 754 24.39 12.31 17.68
CA LYS A 754 25.62 11.54 17.96
C LYS A 754 25.64 10.20 17.25
N LEU A 755 24.49 9.75 16.78
CA LEU A 755 24.26 8.47 16.15
C LEU A 755 23.49 8.70 14.86
N SER A 756 23.68 7.80 13.90
CA SER A 756 22.77 7.67 12.76
C SER A 756 21.34 7.58 13.25
N SER A 757 20.43 8.32 12.63
CA SER A 757 19.03 8.36 13.07
C SER A 757 18.07 8.39 11.88
N ALA A 758 16.84 7.94 12.09
CA ALA A 758 15.75 8.07 11.12
C ALA A 758 14.62 8.92 11.71
N LEU A 759 14.17 9.93 10.97
CA LEU A 759 13.15 10.90 11.36
C LEU A 759 11.89 10.71 10.50
N SER A 760 10.72 10.51 11.10
CA SER A 760 9.44 10.51 10.40
C SER A 760 8.37 11.26 11.17
N LEU A 761 7.31 11.69 10.48
CA LEU A 761 6.22 12.46 11.07
C LEU A 761 4.91 11.68 11.07
N GLY A 762 4.14 11.85 12.15
CA GLY A 762 2.74 11.43 12.25
C GLY A 762 1.83 12.64 12.42
N GLY A 763 0.90 12.87 11.50
CA GLY A 763 -0.13 13.90 11.59
C GLY A 763 -1.45 13.31 12.07
N PHE A 764 -2.12 13.97 13.00
CA PHE A 764 -3.40 13.52 13.57
C PHE A 764 -4.40 14.66 13.60
N THR A 765 -5.58 14.44 13.01
CA THR A 765 -6.73 15.34 13.20
C THR A 765 -7.39 15.10 14.55
N LYS A 766 -8.34 15.99 14.88
CA LYS A 766 -9.08 15.88 16.12
C LYS A 766 -9.85 14.57 16.20
N ARG A 767 -9.71 13.90 17.34
CA ARG A 767 -10.46 12.66 17.59
C ARG A 767 -11.89 12.95 18.06
N GLY A 768 -12.88 12.47 17.32
CA GLY A 768 -14.31 12.48 17.64
C GLY A 768 -14.79 11.27 18.46
N GLU A 769 -16.05 11.32 18.87
CA GLU A 769 -16.71 10.25 19.65
C GLU A 769 -17.31 9.14 18.78
N LEU A 770 -17.55 9.41 17.50
CA LEU A 770 -18.16 8.50 16.53
C LEU A 770 -17.25 8.32 15.31
N PRO A 771 -17.35 7.20 14.58
CA PRO A 771 -16.57 6.96 13.37
C PRO A 771 -16.95 7.93 12.22
N PRO A 772 -15.99 8.36 11.38
CA PRO A 772 -14.55 8.10 11.49
C PRO A 772 -13.97 8.88 12.69
N PHE A 773 -13.32 8.16 13.62
CA PHE A 773 -12.91 8.75 14.89
C PHE A 773 -11.85 9.83 14.70
N ASP A 774 -10.96 9.66 13.75
CA ASP A 774 -9.84 10.52 13.44
C ASP A 774 -9.34 10.21 12.03
N PHE A 775 -8.49 11.10 11.53
CA PHE A 775 -7.75 10.94 10.29
C PHE A 775 -6.27 11.17 10.56
N ARG A 776 -5.43 10.48 9.80
CA ARG A 776 -4.01 10.37 10.06
C ARG A 776 -3.21 10.36 8.78
N CYS A 777 -1.97 10.80 8.91
CA CYS A 777 -0.96 10.54 7.91
C CYS A 777 0.38 10.22 8.56
N TYR A 778 1.16 9.40 7.87
CA TYR A 778 2.49 9.01 8.27
C TYR A 778 3.43 9.21 7.09
N THR A 779 4.56 9.84 7.34
CA THR A 779 5.57 10.02 6.32
C THR A 779 6.53 8.85 6.33
N ASN A 780 7.17 8.59 5.18
CA ASN A 780 8.41 7.84 5.16
C ASN A 780 9.48 8.53 6.06
N PRO A 781 10.63 7.88 6.34
CA PRO A 781 11.65 8.49 7.18
C PRO A 781 12.72 9.21 6.33
N VAL A 782 13.39 10.19 6.94
CA VAL A 782 14.65 10.77 6.47
C VAL A 782 15.76 10.25 7.36
N TRP A 783 16.84 9.76 6.74
CA TRP A 783 18.00 9.27 7.47
C TRP A 783 19.01 10.40 7.64
N THR A 784 19.54 10.50 8.85
CA THR A 784 20.55 11.48 9.25
C THR A 784 21.80 10.74 9.69
N LEU A 785 22.98 11.18 9.23
CA LEU A 785 24.27 10.59 9.55
C LEU A 785 25.19 11.64 10.16
N PRO A 786 25.68 11.46 11.40
CA PRO A 786 26.58 12.41 12.02
C PRO A 786 27.99 12.31 11.40
N VAL A 787 28.45 13.38 10.76
CA VAL A 787 29.81 13.51 10.20
C VAL A 787 30.67 14.31 11.17
N HIS A 788 31.77 13.73 11.63
CA HIS A 788 32.72 14.45 12.47
C HIS A 788 33.81 15.06 11.62
N ALA A 789 34.01 16.38 11.73
CA ALA A 789 35.17 17.04 11.15
C ALA A 789 36.16 17.49 12.23
N GLN A 790 37.44 17.43 11.91
CA GLN A 790 38.53 17.96 12.72
C GLN A 790 39.46 18.77 11.84
N THR A 791 39.82 19.96 12.31
CA THR A 791 40.74 20.84 11.58
C THR A 791 41.98 21.08 12.40
N HIS A 792 43.12 21.07 11.72
CA HIS A 792 44.42 21.40 12.27
C HIS A 792 45.14 22.31 11.28
N ALA A 793 45.53 23.51 11.73
CA ALA A 793 46.26 24.46 10.91
C ALA A 793 47.57 24.85 11.60
N ASN A 794 48.67 24.76 10.86
CA ASN A 794 49.98 25.26 11.28
C ASN A 794 50.20 26.65 10.70
N LEU A 795 50.14 27.68 11.54
CA LEU A 795 50.38 29.06 11.09
C LEU A 795 51.87 29.36 10.99
N SER A 796 52.25 30.07 9.93
CA SER A 796 53.56 30.69 9.74
C SER A 796 53.36 32.16 9.41
N GLY A 797 53.18 32.99 10.45
CA GLY A 797 52.72 34.37 10.29
C GLY A 797 51.23 34.44 9.93
N ALA A 798 50.86 35.24 8.93
CA ALA A 798 49.49 35.37 8.42
C ALA A 798 49.15 34.34 7.31
N GLN A 799 49.94 33.26 7.20
CA GLN A 799 49.71 32.23 6.20
C GLN A 799 49.73 30.84 6.83
N VAL A 800 48.85 29.96 6.33
CA VAL A 800 49.02 28.52 6.47
C VAL A 800 49.83 28.05 5.26
N PRO A 801 51.08 27.57 5.44
CA PRO A 801 51.90 27.11 4.33
C PRO A 801 51.24 25.92 3.63
N ALA A 802 51.67 25.62 2.40
CA ALA A 802 51.20 24.45 1.67
C ALA A 802 51.39 23.17 2.52
N GLY A 803 50.34 22.36 2.63
CA GLY A 803 50.29 21.17 3.49
C GLY A 803 50.12 21.45 4.99
N GLY A 804 50.08 22.73 5.40
CA GLY A 804 49.96 23.18 6.79
C GLY A 804 48.54 23.12 7.34
N LEU A 805 47.52 23.11 6.47
CA LEU A 805 46.11 22.87 6.83
C LEU A 805 45.79 21.40 6.64
N ARG A 806 45.21 20.74 7.64
CA ARG A 806 44.63 19.40 7.53
C ARG A 806 43.21 19.42 8.03
N VAL A 807 42.31 18.86 7.24
CA VAL A 807 40.91 18.68 7.59
C VAL A 807 40.57 17.20 7.44
N SER A 808 40.07 16.60 8.51
CA SER A 808 39.70 15.18 8.55
C SER A 808 38.20 15.04 8.77
N PHE A 809 37.51 14.33 7.88
CA PHE A 809 36.09 14.00 7.96
C PHE A 809 35.94 12.51 8.28
N ARG A 810 35.16 12.19 9.31
CA ARG A 810 34.82 10.82 9.71
C ARG A 810 33.34 10.57 9.53
N PHE A 811 33.02 9.59 8.70
CA PHE A 811 31.69 9.12 8.38
C PHE A 811 31.32 7.88 9.21
N PRO A 812 30.03 7.69 9.54
CA PRO A 812 29.53 6.50 10.26
C PRO A 812 29.23 5.31 9.33
N ILE A 813 29.48 5.45 8.03
CA ILE A 813 29.24 4.45 6.99
C ILE A 813 30.47 4.36 6.08
N SER A 814 30.53 3.30 5.28
CA SER A 814 31.54 3.14 4.25
C SER A 814 31.25 4.04 3.06
N MET A 815 32.29 4.72 2.57
CA MET A 815 32.19 5.68 1.48
C MET A 815 32.92 5.17 0.23
N ARG A 816 32.63 5.78 -0.92
CA ARG A 816 33.37 5.54 -2.16
C ARG A 816 34.56 6.53 -2.26
N PRO A 817 35.81 6.05 -2.28
CA PRO A 817 36.98 6.92 -2.20
C PRO A 817 37.15 7.95 -3.32
N GLU A 818 36.64 7.65 -4.51
CA GLU A 818 36.98 8.40 -5.74
C GLU A 818 36.05 9.58 -6.02
N ALA A 819 35.00 9.78 -5.23
CA ALA A 819 33.93 10.71 -5.58
C ALA A 819 34.06 12.11 -4.95
N ALA A 820 34.79 12.24 -3.83
CA ALA A 820 34.74 13.45 -3.02
C ALA A 820 35.60 14.61 -3.55
N VAL A 821 35.01 15.80 -3.61
CA VAL A 821 35.72 17.06 -3.90
C VAL A 821 35.70 17.94 -2.66
N ALA A 822 36.86 18.41 -2.23
CA ALA A 822 36.99 19.28 -1.08
C ALA A 822 37.59 20.64 -1.48
N LYS A 823 37.03 21.71 -0.92
CA LYS A 823 37.54 23.07 -1.10
C LYS A 823 37.41 23.89 0.17
N LEU A 824 38.30 24.85 0.33
CA LEU A 824 38.29 25.84 1.40
C LEU A 824 37.87 27.18 0.80
N VAL A 825 36.77 27.75 1.27
CA VAL A 825 36.24 29.02 0.80
C VAL A 825 36.43 30.06 1.91
N PRO A 826 37.14 31.18 1.66
CA PRO A 826 37.18 32.28 2.61
C PRO A 826 35.79 32.92 2.67
N ILE A 827 35.33 33.23 3.89
CA ILE A 827 34.05 33.90 4.09
C ILE A 827 34.25 35.26 4.76
N ASP A 828 33.38 36.21 4.47
CA ASP A 828 33.35 37.50 5.15
C ASP A 828 32.60 37.44 6.50
N ALA A 829 32.43 38.59 7.15
CA ALA A 829 31.76 38.69 8.45
C ALA A 829 30.26 38.34 8.34
N GLU A 830 29.69 38.51 7.15
CA GLU A 830 28.34 38.18 6.75
C GLU A 830 28.21 36.72 6.24
N GLY A 831 29.31 35.97 6.19
CA GLY A 831 29.38 34.57 5.74
C GLY A 831 29.45 34.38 4.21
N GLN A 832 29.46 35.47 3.43
CA GLN A 832 29.56 35.39 1.98
C GLN A 832 30.95 34.99 1.54
N ALA A 833 31.02 34.19 0.47
CA ALA A 833 32.29 33.83 -0.14
C ALA A 833 33.04 35.10 -0.60
N SER A 834 34.19 35.39 0.03
CA SER A 834 34.96 36.61 -0.24
C SER A 834 36.02 36.43 -1.34
N GLY A 835 36.15 35.22 -1.89
CA GLY A 835 37.15 34.89 -2.91
C GLY A 835 36.98 33.48 -3.50
N PRO A 836 37.81 33.10 -4.49
CA PRO A 836 37.76 31.79 -5.10
C PRO A 836 38.12 30.69 -4.09
N GLY A 837 37.39 29.58 -4.13
CA GLY A 837 37.68 28.42 -3.30
C GLY A 837 39.05 27.80 -3.59
N ILE A 838 39.81 27.50 -2.54
CA ILE A 838 41.10 26.81 -2.61
C ILE A 838 40.83 25.31 -2.61
N ALA A 839 41.19 24.62 -3.70
CA ALA A 839 41.05 23.17 -3.76
C ALA A 839 41.89 22.49 -2.67
N LEU A 840 41.28 21.58 -1.93
CA LEU A 840 41.96 20.74 -0.96
C LEU A 840 42.19 19.36 -1.57
N THR A 841 43.41 18.86 -1.45
CA THR A 841 43.79 17.56 -2.00
C THR A 841 43.94 16.53 -0.88
N PRO A 842 43.70 15.24 -1.15
CA PRO A 842 44.03 14.15 -0.23
C PRO A 842 45.46 14.21 0.35
N VAL A 843 45.61 13.96 1.66
CA VAL A 843 46.94 13.91 2.33
C VAL A 843 47.77 12.69 1.90
N GLN A 844 47.11 11.62 1.46
CA GLN A 844 47.76 10.41 0.95
C GLN A 844 47.22 10.11 -0.46
N PRO A 845 48.07 10.03 -1.50
CA PRO A 845 47.61 9.68 -2.84
C PRO A 845 47.10 8.24 -2.92
N ALA A 846 47.64 7.35 -2.09
CA ALA A 846 47.11 5.99 -1.93
C ALA A 846 45.67 6.08 -1.40
N HIS A 847 44.72 5.48 -2.13
CA HIS A 847 43.29 5.49 -1.81
C HIS A 847 42.65 6.88 -1.70
N ALA A 848 43.17 7.88 -2.42
CA ALA A 848 42.58 9.23 -2.48
C ALA A 848 42.32 9.88 -1.10
N GLY A 849 43.17 9.60 -0.11
CA GLY A 849 43.07 10.19 1.24
C GLY A 849 42.05 9.53 2.16
N TRP A 850 41.44 8.43 1.70
CA TRP A 850 40.53 7.62 2.48
C TRP A 850 41.27 6.56 3.28
N SER A 851 40.75 6.26 4.46
CA SER A 851 41.25 5.20 5.31
C SER A 851 40.12 4.55 6.11
N ARG A 852 40.38 3.33 6.60
CA ARG A 852 39.46 2.60 7.47
C ARG A 852 39.31 3.34 8.80
N ASN A 853 38.08 3.46 9.31
CA ASN A 853 37.85 3.76 10.72
C ASN A 853 38.19 2.51 11.55
N ALA A 854 39.44 2.40 11.99
CA ALA A 854 39.95 1.24 12.71
C ALA A 854 39.18 0.92 14.00
N ARG A 855 38.56 1.94 14.63
CA ARG A 855 37.78 1.76 15.86
C ARG A 855 36.46 1.03 15.62
N GLU A 856 35.86 1.24 14.46
CA GLU A 856 34.52 0.73 14.14
C GLU A 856 34.54 -0.34 13.03
N GLY A 857 35.71 -0.61 12.45
CA GLY A 857 35.91 -1.59 11.39
C GLY A 857 35.31 -1.16 10.04
N ILE A 858 35.07 0.14 9.82
CA ILE A 858 34.35 0.64 8.65
C ILE A 858 35.36 1.04 7.56
N ALA A 859 35.29 0.38 6.41
CA ALA A 859 36.10 0.69 5.24
C ALA A 859 35.84 2.12 4.75
N ASP A 860 36.90 2.81 4.33
CA ASP A 860 36.84 4.12 3.65
C ASP A 860 35.92 5.13 4.32
N ALA A 861 36.06 5.28 5.64
CA ALA A 861 35.19 6.13 6.47
C ALA A 861 35.90 7.38 7.01
N LEU A 862 37.20 7.52 6.77
CA LEU A 862 38.00 8.68 7.19
C LEU A 862 38.68 9.32 5.98
N LEU A 863 38.22 10.49 5.57
CA LEU A 863 38.84 11.31 4.52
C LEU A 863 39.71 12.39 5.16
N THR A 864 40.98 12.50 4.76
CA THR A 864 41.85 13.62 5.17
C THR A 864 42.36 14.40 3.97
N VAL A 865 42.07 15.70 3.95
CA VAL A 865 42.46 16.64 2.89
C VAL A 865 43.34 17.76 3.42
N THR A 866 44.09 18.39 2.52
CA THR A 866 45.09 19.43 2.84
C THR A 866 45.25 20.44 1.70
N ASN A 867 45.80 21.61 2.01
CA ASN A 867 46.14 22.65 1.04
C ASN A 867 47.49 22.36 0.36
N ALA A 868 47.63 21.23 -0.36
CA ALA A 868 48.95 20.72 -0.75
C ALA A 868 49.77 21.65 -1.67
N THR A 869 49.10 22.47 -2.49
CA THR A 869 49.75 23.27 -3.54
C THR A 869 49.67 24.78 -3.32
N SER A 870 48.90 25.24 -2.33
CA SER A 870 48.65 26.67 -2.12
C SER A 870 48.77 27.01 -0.65
N ALA A 871 49.55 28.04 -0.33
CA ALA A 871 49.46 28.67 0.98
C ALA A 871 48.07 29.32 1.12
N VAL A 872 47.46 29.19 2.29
CA VAL A 872 46.20 29.88 2.61
C VAL A 872 46.57 31.18 3.30
N ASP A 873 46.20 32.30 2.69
CA ASP A 873 46.36 33.62 3.30
C ASP A 873 45.18 33.90 4.23
N VAL A 874 45.42 33.90 5.55
CA VAL A 874 44.33 34.11 6.52
C VAL A 874 43.87 35.56 6.55
N SER A 875 44.66 36.50 6.02
CA SER A 875 44.27 37.93 5.93
C SER A 875 43.18 38.20 4.88
N THR A 876 42.86 37.22 4.03
CA THR A 876 41.81 37.34 2.99
C THR A 876 40.39 37.07 3.52
N ALA A 877 40.25 36.53 4.74
CA ALA A 877 38.98 36.44 5.43
C ALA A 877 38.63 37.79 6.08
N ALA A 878 37.37 38.22 6.04
CA ALA A 878 37.00 39.57 6.51
C ALA A 878 37.18 39.75 8.02
N ASP A 879 37.14 38.67 8.81
CA ASP A 879 37.47 38.64 10.24
C ASP A 879 38.90 38.11 10.54
N GLY A 880 39.70 37.89 9.49
CA GLY A 880 41.08 37.41 9.54
C GLY A 880 41.26 35.91 9.79
N HIS A 881 40.18 35.14 10.02
CA HIS A 881 40.29 33.75 10.48
C HIS A 881 39.16 32.79 10.05
N SER A 882 38.05 33.25 9.46
CA SER A 882 36.89 32.41 9.12
C SER A 882 36.94 31.85 7.70
N PHE A 883 36.80 30.53 7.59
CA PHE A 883 36.68 29.79 6.34
C PHE A 883 35.56 28.77 6.44
N VAL A 884 35.11 28.26 5.30
CA VAL A 884 34.25 27.08 5.23
C VAL A 884 34.95 26.04 4.39
N VAL A 885 35.04 24.82 4.92
CA VAL A 885 35.42 23.65 4.12
C VAL A 885 34.14 23.06 3.58
N ILE A 886 34.04 22.98 2.26
CA ILE A 886 32.93 22.36 1.56
C ILE A 886 33.41 21.03 1.01
N LEU A 887 32.67 19.98 1.31
CA LEU A 887 32.88 18.63 0.81
C LEU A 887 31.66 18.23 -0.01
N ASP A 888 31.85 18.00 -1.31
CA ASP A 888 30.78 17.68 -2.25
C ASP A 888 31.04 16.38 -3.01
N SER A 889 30.10 16.01 -3.88
CA SER A 889 30.18 14.82 -4.74
C SER A 889 30.34 13.51 -3.95
N LEU A 890 29.85 13.49 -2.71
CA LEU A 890 29.96 12.36 -1.82
C LEU A 890 29.08 11.20 -2.28
N SER A 891 29.59 9.98 -2.11
CA SER A 891 28.79 8.77 -2.24
C SER A 891 29.20 7.68 -1.25
N ASP A 892 28.24 6.84 -0.87
CA ASP A 892 28.51 5.67 -0.05
C ASP A 892 29.21 4.54 -0.85
N ALA A 893 29.56 3.45 -0.19
CA ALA A 893 30.23 2.31 -0.81
C ALA A 893 29.46 1.63 -1.97
N HIS A 894 28.16 1.87 -2.11
CA HIS A 894 27.32 1.38 -3.20
C HIS A 894 27.13 2.42 -4.33
N GLY A 895 27.76 3.60 -4.19
CA GLY A 895 27.69 4.68 -5.17
C GLY A 895 26.46 5.58 -5.02
N ASN A 896 25.74 5.47 -3.90
CA ASN A 896 24.58 6.31 -3.58
C ASN A 896 25.07 7.72 -3.26
N ARG A 897 24.51 8.74 -3.92
CA ARG A 897 24.93 10.14 -3.69
C ARG A 897 24.45 10.65 -2.33
N LEU A 898 25.28 11.45 -1.67
CA LEU A 898 24.97 12.09 -0.39
C LEU A 898 24.97 13.61 -0.58
N ASN A 899 24.32 14.36 0.33
CA ASN A 899 24.37 15.82 0.31
C ASN A 899 25.80 16.34 0.56
N ALA A 900 26.02 17.61 0.21
CA ALA A 900 27.29 18.26 0.55
C ALA A 900 27.40 18.42 2.07
N VAL A 901 28.62 18.55 2.56
CA VAL A 901 28.87 18.93 3.96
C VAL A 901 29.68 20.20 3.96
N ALA A 902 29.16 21.22 4.63
CA ALA A 902 29.95 22.39 4.98
C ALA A 902 30.44 22.29 6.42
N TRP A 903 31.62 22.84 6.66
CA TRP A 903 32.21 22.91 7.99
C TRP A 903 32.94 24.21 8.17
N ARG A 904 32.43 25.06 9.07
CA ARG A 904 33.09 26.31 9.42
C ARG A 904 34.40 26.02 10.15
N VAL A 905 35.49 26.55 9.61
CA VAL A 905 36.82 26.47 10.17
C VAL A 905 37.25 27.85 10.64
N LYS A 906 37.73 27.91 11.87
CA LYS A 906 38.46 29.07 12.36
C LYS A 906 39.94 28.70 12.42
N ILE A 907 40.75 29.38 11.61
CA ILE A 907 42.20 29.10 11.44
C ILE A 907 43.03 29.97 12.36
#